data_AF-A0A8H3VYF6-F1
#
_entry.id   AF-A0A8H3VYF6-F1
#
_cell.length_a   1.000
_cell.length_b   1.000
_cell.length_c   1.000
_cell.angle_alpha   90.00
_cell.angle_beta   90.00
_cell.angle_gamma   90.00
#
_symmetry.space_group_name_H-M   'P 1'
#
loop_
_entity.id
_entity.type
_entity.pdbx_description
1 polymer ?
#
loop_
_entity_poly.entity_id
_entity_poly.type
_entity_poly.pdbx_seq_one_letter_code
_entity_poly.pdbx_strand_id
1 'polypeptide(L)'
;MDYHLRSQLAARHIQNLSEASSLEPHWGYADRAVPCTNDAGSCAYLDLVYGSHDRGMLYVGILWIIIGGILLIWAIGRRAIPSLSEEDVLRAALLEDTRASKSFVNRLRQATSSAVNRYLLPDCVRPIFGRTTRLQVLILAVLAGYLLVFSFVGMIYTTWVTPVKKMPGVYNTRTTLGPWSDRLGILAYALTPLTVLFATRESILSLLTGVPYQNFNFLHRWLGYIIVIQSSLHTIAWLVVEVRLYQPQPSVANEWISQLYMIWGCIALFFLMALYVLSLPPVIRLTGYEFFRKSHYVLAMLYIGACIGHWKNLECFMIPSLVLWFLDRAARGIRTALLHHKFIEGKGMGFFAAHAALTVFPDAEDGDVVRLDFEHPHDAWHIGQHFYLCFSESSIWQSHPFTPLNAPMTVNGTTKHSYIFRAKGGETRKVAEIAARKLAALSGDKEHTAPTTPVILTGPYGDPIIRNITSDVNILCVAGGTGVTYVLPALISLKRHSGNSRKLELVWVVRHMSDVAWIKPELDALETSDGPKVVIRIFATRDARSQTPSRSSKAIEASESGSTSEDAAGSDEKQAQVLSRVVTETASGEASGHPQLDTIVRNFVDNTASGRTAVFASGPGGLMSDMRVAVSKCNSVSRVWRGEERYNVTLIHDERMER
;
A
#
# COMPACT_ATOMS: atom_id res chain seq x y z
N MET A 1 -36.77 19.30 -16.58
CA MET A 1 -36.55 19.33 -15.12
C MET A 1 -37.89 19.68 -14.48
N ASP A 2 -38.47 18.71 -13.78
CA ASP A 2 -39.91 18.64 -13.50
C ASP A 2 -40.43 19.76 -12.57
N TYR A 3 -41.66 20.23 -12.80
CA TYR A 3 -42.31 21.30 -12.02
C TYR A 3 -42.36 20.96 -10.52
N HIS A 4 -42.42 19.67 -10.21
CA HIS A 4 -42.40 19.13 -8.85
C HIS A 4 -41.06 19.28 -8.13
N LEU A 5 -39.94 19.30 -8.86
CA LEU A 5 -38.61 19.58 -8.29
C LEU A 5 -38.42 21.07 -8.00
N ARG A 6 -39.00 21.94 -8.86
CA ARG A 6 -39.02 23.39 -8.65
C ARG A 6 -39.81 23.78 -7.39
N SER A 7 -40.97 23.16 -7.15
CA SER A 7 -41.79 23.46 -5.96
C SER A 7 -41.13 22.99 -4.64
N GLN A 8 -40.37 21.90 -4.69
CA GLN A 8 -39.63 21.42 -3.52
C GLN A 8 -38.43 22.29 -3.17
N LEU A 9 -37.72 22.88 -4.15
CA LEU A 9 -36.64 23.84 -3.91
C LEU A 9 -37.16 25.23 -3.48
N ALA A 10 -38.35 25.62 -3.95
CA ALA A 10 -38.99 26.89 -3.59
C ALA A 10 -39.29 27.07 -2.10
N ALA A 11 -39.43 25.96 -1.35
CA ALA A 11 -39.68 25.98 0.09
C ALA A 11 -38.38 26.01 0.95
N ARG A 12 -37.19 25.94 0.33
CA ARG A 12 -35.94 25.57 1.02
C ARG A 12 -34.96 26.72 1.25
N HIS A 13 -35.19 27.88 0.67
CA HIS A 13 -34.23 28.99 0.70
C HIS A 13 -34.96 30.28 1.10
N ILE A 14 -34.27 31.19 1.79
CA ILE A 14 -34.84 32.50 2.17
C ILE A 14 -35.29 33.34 0.95
N GLN A 15 -34.90 32.93 -0.25
CA GLN A 15 -35.22 33.55 -1.52
C GLN A 15 -36.73 33.61 -1.80
N ASN A 16 -37.16 34.69 -2.45
CA ASN A 16 -38.53 34.86 -2.93
C ASN A 16 -38.60 34.52 -4.43
N LEU A 17 -38.83 33.24 -4.77
CA LEU A 17 -38.85 32.81 -6.17
C LEU A 17 -40.03 33.38 -6.96
N SER A 18 -41.14 33.76 -6.31
CA SER A 18 -42.31 34.34 -6.98
C SER A 18 -42.11 35.78 -7.46
N GLU A 19 -41.16 36.49 -6.87
CA GLU A 19 -40.82 37.87 -7.24
C GLU A 19 -39.52 37.95 -8.06
N ALA A 20 -38.93 36.80 -8.37
CA ALA A 20 -37.72 36.72 -9.16
C ALA A 20 -37.99 37.16 -10.61
N SER A 21 -37.26 38.16 -11.09
CA SER A 21 -37.29 38.53 -12.52
C SER A 21 -36.57 37.50 -13.39
N SER A 22 -35.54 36.86 -12.83
CA SER A 22 -34.78 35.78 -13.46
C SER A 22 -34.17 34.86 -12.39
N LEU A 23 -33.80 33.65 -12.81
CA LEU A 23 -33.01 32.71 -12.02
C LEU A 23 -31.59 32.64 -12.58
N GLU A 24 -30.60 32.94 -11.74
CA GLU A 24 -29.18 32.82 -12.03
C GLU A 24 -28.69 31.41 -11.63
N PRO A 25 -28.14 30.62 -12.55
CA PRO A 25 -27.72 29.26 -12.27
C PRO A 25 -26.38 29.21 -11.53
N HIS A 26 -26.26 28.34 -10.53
CA HIS A 26 -25.02 28.09 -9.78
C HIS A 26 -24.66 26.61 -9.77
N TRP A 27 -23.48 26.26 -10.28
CA TRP A 27 -23.09 24.85 -10.41
C TRP A 27 -22.90 24.19 -9.03
N GLY A 28 -23.57 23.07 -8.80
CA GLY A 28 -23.50 22.36 -7.52
C GLY A 28 -24.41 22.93 -6.41
N TYR A 29 -25.21 23.96 -6.71
CA TYR A 29 -26.14 24.58 -5.77
C TYR A 29 -27.53 24.80 -6.38
N ALA A 30 -28.46 25.35 -5.60
CA ALA A 30 -29.74 25.81 -6.12
C ALA A 30 -29.56 27.09 -6.95
N ASP A 31 -30.49 27.38 -7.87
CA ASP A 31 -30.48 28.63 -8.62
C ASP A 31 -30.82 29.82 -7.73
N ARG A 32 -30.27 30.99 -8.05
CA ARG A 32 -30.46 32.25 -7.32
C ARG A 32 -31.54 33.12 -7.97
N ALA A 33 -32.50 33.59 -7.20
CA ALA A 33 -33.47 34.60 -7.61
C ALA A 33 -32.85 36.00 -7.65
N VAL A 34 -33.02 36.68 -8.79
CA VAL A 34 -32.49 38.03 -9.03
C VAL A 34 -33.60 38.93 -9.61
N PRO A 35 -33.74 40.19 -9.15
CA PRO A 35 -33.07 40.79 -8.00
C PRO A 35 -33.54 40.15 -6.68
N CYS A 36 -32.72 40.26 -5.63
CA CYS A 36 -33.16 39.87 -4.29
C CYS A 36 -34.17 40.89 -3.76
N THR A 37 -35.39 40.44 -3.46
CA THR A 37 -36.49 41.29 -2.96
C THR A 37 -36.72 41.20 -1.44
N ASN A 38 -35.82 40.52 -0.71
CA ASN A 38 -35.87 40.45 0.76
C ASN A 38 -35.29 41.72 1.41
N ASP A 39 -35.23 41.75 2.75
CA ASP A 39 -34.52 42.81 3.47
C ASP A 39 -33.02 42.85 3.14
N ALA A 40 -32.41 44.02 3.32
CA ALA A 40 -31.01 44.25 2.96
C ALA A 40 -30.04 43.27 3.65
N GLY A 41 -30.30 42.88 4.90
CA GLY A 41 -29.48 41.91 5.62
C GLY A 41 -29.57 40.52 5.03
N SER A 42 -30.79 40.07 4.69
CA SER A 42 -31.02 38.79 4.02
C SER A 42 -30.40 38.74 2.62
N CYS A 43 -30.49 39.83 1.85
CA CYS A 43 -29.88 39.90 0.53
C CYS A 43 -28.35 39.88 0.60
N ALA A 44 -27.74 40.63 1.52
CA ALA A 44 -26.29 40.60 1.75
C ALA A 44 -25.79 39.23 2.23
N TYR A 45 -26.58 38.53 3.07
CA TYR A 45 -26.28 37.16 3.45
C TYR A 45 -26.34 36.21 2.26
N LEU A 46 -27.36 36.33 1.40
CA LEU A 46 -27.47 35.53 0.17
C LEU A 46 -26.29 35.78 -0.77
N ASP A 47 -25.84 37.02 -0.94
CA ASP A 47 -24.63 37.33 -1.71
C ASP A 47 -23.41 36.55 -1.18
N LEU A 48 -23.26 36.47 0.15
CA LEU A 48 -22.18 35.67 0.75
C LEU A 48 -22.38 34.17 0.50
N VAL A 49 -23.59 33.62 0.70
CA VAL A 49 -23.86 32.18 0.51
C VAL A 49 -23.49 31.75 -0.90
N TYR A 50 -24.04 32.43 -1.90
CA TYR A 50 -23.83 32.12 -3.31
C TYR A 50 -22.37 32.36 -3.74
N GLY A 51 -21.82 33.52 -3.41
CA GLY A 51 -20.42 33.81 -3.72
C GLY A 51 -19.43 32.89 -2.99
N SER A 52 -19.79 32.39 -1.80
CA SER A 52 -18.97 31.40 -1.08
C SER A 52 -19.03 30.03 -1.75
N HIS A 53 -20.22 29.60 -2.17
CA HIS A 53 -20.42 28.34 -2.87
C HIS A 53 -19.62 28.29 -4.18
N ASP A 54 -19.74 29.32 -5.02
CA ASP A 54 -19.06 29.39 -6.32
C ASP A 54 -17.53 29.34 -6.15
N ARG A 55 -17.00 30.07 -5.17
CA ARG A 55 -15.57 29.99 -4.82
C ARG A 55 -15.19 28.60 -4.31
N GLY A 56 -16.04 27.96 -3.51
CA GLY A 56 -15.84 26.58 -3.05
C GLY A 56 -15.70 25.60 -4.22
N MET A 57 -16.61 25.68 -5.19
CA MET A 57 -16.54 24.88 -6.42
C MET A 57 -15.30 25.18 -7.25
N LEU A 58 -14.90 26.46 -7.35
CA LEU A 58 -13.66 26.87 -8.02
C LEU A 58 -12.43 26.28 -7.32
N TYR A 59 -12.35 26.33 -5.99
CA TYR A 59 -11.24 25.74 -5.24
C TYR A 59 -11.17 24.23 -5.41
N VAL A 60 -12.30 23.54 -5.49
CA VAL A 60 -12.31 22.12 -5.85
C VAL A 60 -11.80 21.90 -7.27
N GLY A 61 -12.26 22.70 -8.24
CA GLY A 61 -11.78 22.63 -9.63
C GLY A 61 -10.26 22.80 -9.72
N ILE A 62 -9.71 23.82 -9.04
CA ILE A 62 -8.27 24.07 -8.96
C ILE A 62 -7.53 22.87 -8.35
N LEU A 63 -8.05 22.30 -7.25
CA LEU A 63 -7.45 21.12 -6.62
C LEU A 63 -7.32 19.96 -7.61
N TRP A 64 -8.40 19.63 -8.33
CA TRP A 64 -8.41 18.54 -9.30
C TRP A 64 -7.53 18.82 -10.53
N ILE A 65 -7.48 20.06 -11.00
CA ILE A 65 -6.56 20.48 -12.09
C ILE A 65 -5.11 20.31 -11.65
N ILE A 66 -4.75 20.72 -10.42
CA ILE A 66 -3.39 20.54 -9.89
C ILE A 66 -3.03 19.06 -9.78
N ILE A 67 -3.91 18.24 -9.20
CA ILE A 67 -3.70 16.79 -9.10
C ILE A 67 -3.52 16.18 -10.50
N GLY A 68 -4.41 16.49 -11.44
CA GLY A 68 -4.33 16.02 -12.82
C GLY A 68 -3.04 16.47 -13.52
N GLY A 69 -2.64 17.72 -13.34
CA GLY A 69 -1.40 18.28 -13.89
C GLY A 69 -0.15 17.60 -13.35
N ILE A 70 -0.07 17.36 -12.03
CA ILE A 70 1.03 16.62 -11.41
C ILE A 70 1.13 15.21 -11.99
N LEU A 71 -0.01 14.51 -12.08
CA LEU A 71 -0.05 13.16 -12.64
C LEU A 71 0.34 13.13 -14.12
N LEU A 72 -0.08 14.11 -14.90
CA LEU A 72 0.26 14.23 -16.31
C LEU A 72 1.76 14.50 -16.51
N ILE A 73 2.33 15.45 -15.77
CA ILE A 73 3.77 15.76 -15.81
C ILE A 73 4.58 14.51 -15.44
N TRP A 74 4.16 13.78 -14.40
CA TRP A 74 4.81 12.55 -13.98
C TRP A 74 4.73 11.46 -15.05
N ALA A 75 3.55 11.27 -15.66
CA ALA A 75 3.34 10.29 -16.71
C ALA A 75 4.17 10.60 -17.97
N ILE A 76 4.23 11.88 -18.37
CA ILE A 76 5.08 12.34 -19.48
C ILE A 76 6.55 12.13 -19.14
N GLY A 77 7.00 12.54 -17.95
CA GLY A 77 8.39 12.37 -17.51
C GLY A 77 8.83 10.89 -17.47
N ARG A 78 7.95 9.99 -17.02
CA ARG A 78 8.19 8.55 -17.01
C ARG A 78 8.31 7.96 -18.42
N ARG A 79 7.57 8.49 -19.41
CA ARG A 79 7.66 8.05 -20.81
C ARG A 79 8.84 8.67 -21.56
N ALA A 80 9.15 9.94 -21.27
CA ALA A 80 10.24 10.68 -21.90
C ALA A 80 11.63 10.23 -21.40
N ILE A 81 11.71 9.66 -20.20
CA ILE A 81 12.92 9.02 -19.66
C ILE A 81 12.65 7.51 -19.62
N PRO A 82 12.76 6.79 -20.75
CA PRO A 82 12.56 5.35 -20.76
C PRO A 82 13.53 4.70 -19.78
N SER A 83 13.00 3.81 -18.95
CA SER A 83 13.82 2.83 -18.24
C SER A 83 14.63 2.04 -19.27
N LEU A 84 15.89 1.76 -18.98
CA LEU A 84 16.68 0.82 -19.77
C LEU A 84 15.93 -0.54 -19.78
N SER A 85 15.67 -1.10 -20.96
CA SER A 85 15.18 -2.48 -21.02
C SER A 85 16.28 -3.44 -20.54
N GLU A 86 15.92 -4.68 -20.20
CA GLU A 86 16.90 -5.72 -19.81
C GLU A 86 17.96 -5.92 -20.92
N GLU A 87 17.57 -5.76 -22.19
CA GLU A 87 18.44 -5.74 -23.37
C GLU A 87 19.35 -4.50 -23.43
N ASP A 88 18.85 -3.32 -23.04
CA ASP A 88 19.64 -2.10 -23.00
C ASP A 88 20.64 -2.10 -21.84
N VAL A 89 20.28 -2.71 -20.70
CA VAL A 89 21.21 -2.94 -19.58
C VAL A 89 22.33 -3.89 -20.02
N LEU A 90 21.99 -4.94 -20.77
CA LEU A 90 22.97 -5.87 -21.35
C LEU A 90 23.89 -5.17 -22.36
N ARG A 91 23.34 -4.35 -23.26
CA ARG A 91 24.13 -3.56 -24.23
C ARG A 91 25.00 -2.50 -23.55
N ALA A 92 24.49 -1.80 -22.53
CA ALA A 92 25.26 -0.83 -21.77
C ALA A 92 26.40 -1.48 -20.97
N ALA A 93 26.16 -2.68 -20.43
CA ALA A 93 27.19 -3.48 -19.77
C ALA A 93 28.29 -3.93 -20.74
N LEU A 94 27.94 -4.20 -22.01
CA LEU A 94 28.89 -4.57 -23.06
C LEU A 94 29.66 -3.38 -23.65
N LEU A 95 29.12 -2.16 -23.58
CA LEU A 95 29.69 -0.98 -24.24
C LEU A 95 30.54 -0.09 -23.33
N GLU A 96 30.68 -0.39 -22.03
CA GLU A 96 31.52 0.35 -21.07
C GLU A 96 31.41 1.90 -21.21
N ASP A 97 30.20 2.42 -21.49
CA ASP A 97 30.06 3.84 -21.83
C ASP A 97 30.08 4.72 -20.57
N THR A 98 31.30 4.99 -20.12
CA THR A 98 31.69 5.82 -18.98
C THR A 98 31.36 7.31 -19.15
N ARG A 99 30.78 7.74 -20.29
CA ARG A 99 30.36 9.14 -20.50
C ARG A 99 29.10 9.52 -19.73
N ALA A 100 28.19 8.59 -19.44
CA ALA A 100 26.92 8.91 -18.79
C ALA A 100 27.09 9.44 -17.34
N SER A 101 28.05 8.92 -16.56
CA SER A 101 28.28 9.30 -15.15
C SER A 101 28.74 10.77 -14.98
N LYS A 102 29.25 11.43 -16.02
CA LYS A 102 29.82 12.79 -15.94
C LYS A 102 28.84 13.93 -16.25
N SER A 103 27.62 13.65 -16.71
CA SER A 103 26.64 14.70 -17.02
C SER A 103 26.15 15.40 -15.74
N PHE A 104 26.12 16.74 -15.75
CA PHE A 104 25.58 17.56 -14.67
C PHE A 104 24.17 17.10 -14.25
N VAL A 105 23.34 16.72 -15.23
CA VAL A 105 21.97 16.24 -15.00
C VAL A 105 21.96 14.92 -14.22
N ASN A 106 22.88 14.00 -14.51
CA ASN A 106 22.99 12.73 -13.80
C ASN A 106 23.49 12.95 -12.37
N ARG A 107 24.46 13.83 -12.14
CA ARG A 107 24.89 14.22 -10.79
C ARG A 107 23.76 14.85 -9.99
N LEU A 108 22.99 15.76 -10.59
CA LEU A 108 21.82 16.36 -9.96
C LEU A 108 20.75 15.31 -9.62
N ARG A 109 20.45 14.39 -10.53
CA ARG A 109 19.50 13.29 -10.30
C ARG A 109 19.95 12.38 -9.15
N GLN A 110 21.22 11.98 -9.13
CA GLN A 110 21.78 11.13 -8.08
C GLN A 110 21.80 11.86 -6.73
N ALA A 111 22.22 13.13 -6.69
CA ALA A 111 22.23 13.93 -5.47
C ALA A 111 20.81 14.15 -4.93
N THR A 112 19.83 14.39 -5.81
CA THR A 112 18.41 14.52 -5.43
C THR A 112 17.88 13.20 -4.86
N SER A 113 18.16 12.07 -5.52
CA SER A 113 17.82 10.73 -5.01
C SER A 113 18.40 10.50 -3.61
N SER A 114 19.68 10.83 -3.43
CA SER A 114 20.35 10.71 -2.12
C SER A 114 19.73 11.62 -1.07
N ALA A 115 19.35 12.86 -1.42
CA ALA A 115 18.67 13.79 -0.53
C ALA A 115 17.29 13.27 -0.10
N VAL A 116 16.49 12.76 -1.04
CA VAL A 116 15.19 12.15 -0.74
C VAL A 116 15.35 10.96 0.19
N ASN A 117 16.29 10.05 -0.10
CA ASN A 117 16.56 8.89 0.77
C ASN A 117 17.11 9.29 2.15
N ARG A 118 17.88 10.37 2.23
CA ARG A 118 18.43 10.87 3.50
C ARG A 118 17.34 11.46 4.40
N TYR A 119 16.47 12.30 3.85
CA TYR A 119 15.58 13.14 4.66
C TYR A 119 14.13 12.64 4.71
N LEU A 120 13.65 12.00 3.64
CA LEU A 120 12.23 11.68 3.45
C LEU A 120 11.90 10.18 3.55
N LEU A 121 12.88 9.29 3.43
CA LEU A 121 12.70 7.83 3.59
C LEU A 121 12.37 7.38 5.02
N PRO A 122 12.96 7.94 6.09
CA PRO A 122 12.67 7.49 7.45
C PRO A 122 11.18 7.58 7.79
N ASP A 123 10.75 6.74 8.74
CA ASP A 123 9.41 6.86 9.31
C ASP A 123 9.18 8.27 9.88
N CYS A 124 7.94 8.76 9.77
CA CYS A 124 7.50 9.95 10.47
C CYS A 124 7.14 9.65 11.95
N VAL A 125 6.23 10.43 12.55
CA VAL A 125 5.77 10.27 13.93
C VAL A 125 4.99 8.95 14.07
N ARG A 126 5.70 7.87 14.46
CA ARG A 126 5.17 6.50 14.52
C ARG A 126 3.87 6.33 15.31
N PRO A 127 3.65 6.97 16.47
CA PRO A 127 2.40 6.84 17.22
C PRO A 127 1.17 7.31 16.45
N ILE A 128 1.33 8.27 15.54
CA ILE A 128 0.23 8.91 14.80
C ILE A 128 0.08 8.25 13.42
N PHE A 129 1.17 8.20 12.66
CA PHE A 129 1.13 7.79 11.26
C PHE A 129 1.52 6.31 11.04
N GLY A 130 1.96 5.62 12.09
CA GLY A 130 2.50 4.27 11.98
C GLY A 130 3.84 4.26 11.23
N ARG A 131 4.07 3.22 10.42
CA ARG A 131 5.31 3.02 9.67
C ARG A 131 5.25 3.65 8.28
N THR A 132 4.89 4.91 8.21
CA THR A 132 4.77 5.67 6.97
C THR A 132 5.95 6.63 6.84
N THR A 133 6.44 6.80 5.61
CA THR A 133 7.61 7.64 5.35
C THR A 133 7.27 9.12 5.55
N ARG A 134 8.29 9.93 5.82
CA ARG A 134 8.14 11.40 5.88
C ARG A 134 7.64 11.99 4.56
N LEU A 135 8.00 11.38 3.42
CA LEU A 135 7.46 11.77 2.11
C LEU A 135 5.94 11.66 2.06
N GLN A 136 5.38 10.53 2.49
CA GLN A 136 3.93 10.30 2.50
C GLN A 136 3.23 11.32 3.40
N VAL A 137 3.78 11.59 4.58
CA VAL A 137 3.22 12.57 5.52
C VAL A 137 3.34 14.00 4.97
N LEU A 138 4.42 14.34 4.28
CA LEU A 138 4.56 15.64 3.62
C LEU A 138 3.48 15.85 2.54
N ILE A 139 3.23 14.84 1.70
CA ILE A 139 2.16 14.90 0.68
C ILE A 139 0.80 15.11 1.35
N LEU A 140 0.51 14.37 2.42
CA LEU A 140 -0.71 14.54 3.20
C LEU A 140 -0.80 15.94 3.82
N ALA A 141 0.30 16.47 4.38
CA ALA A 141 0.34 17.79 5.01
C ALA A 141 0.08 18.91 4.00
N VAL A 142 0.64 18.82 2.79
CA VAL A 142 0.36 19.78 1.71
C VAL A 142 -1.11 19.75 1.32
N LEU A 143 -1.69 18.57 1.13
CA LEU A 143 -3.11 18.43 0.80
C LEU A 143 -4.01 18.95 1.93
N ALA A 144 -3.73 18.57 3.19
CA ALA A 144 -4.47 19.04 4.34
C ALA A 144 -4.35 20.56 4.52
N GLY A 145 -3.17 21.13 4.26
CA GLY A 145 -2.93 22.57 4.27
C GLY A 145 -3.77 23.31 3.23
N TYR A 146 -3.84 22.78 2.00
CA TYR A 146 -4.74 23.31 0.96
C TYR A 146 -6.18 23.32 1.45
N LEU A 147 -6.68 22.16 1.90
CA LEU A 147 -8.06 22.02 2.35
C LEU A 147 -8.37 22.96 3.52
N LEU A 148 -7.46 23.09 4.48
CA LEU A 148 -7.63 23.99 5.62
C LEU A 148 -7.70 25.45 5.18
N VAL A 149 -6.73 25.93 4.39
CA VAL A 149 -6.68 27.34 3.94
C VAL A 149 -7.93 27.68 3.13
N PHE A 150 -8.27 26.86 2.12
CA PHE A 150 -9.40 27.13 1.24
C PHE A 150 -10.77 26.90 1.89
N SER A 151 -10.82 26.23 3.06
CA SER A 151 -12.03 26.22 3.89
C SER A 151 -12.39 27.61 4.43
N PHE A 152 -11.46 28.56 4.51
CA PHE A 152 -11.69 29.89 5.07
C PHE A 152 -11.55 31.03 4.04
N VAL A 153 -10.63 30.92 3.08
CA VAL A 153 -10.29 32.01 2.15
C VAL A 153 -11.46 32.45 1.26
N GLY A 154 -11.67 33.76 1.13
CA GLY A 154 -12.68 34.33 0.23
C GLY A 154 -14.10 34.31 0.78
N MET A 155 -14.24 34.50 2.10
CA MET A 155 -15.51 34.73 2.78
C MET A 155 -15.46 36.04 3.57
N ILE A 156 -16.61 36.71 3.67
CA ILE A 156 -16.80 37.87 4.55
C ILE A 156 -17.27 37.34 5.90
N TYR A 157 -16.58 37.72 6.98
CA TYR A 157 -16.91 37.31 8.35
C TYR A 157 -17.77 38.36 9.04
N THR A 158 -19.07 38.13 9.10
CA THR A 158 -20.01 39.09 9.68
C THR A 158 -21.27 38.40 10.21
N THR A 159 -22.11 39.16 10.90
CA THR A 159 -23.39 38.72 11.46
C THR A 159 -24.49 39.66 10.99
N TRP A 160 -25.60 39.08 10.55
CA TRP A 160 -26.79 39.80 10.12
C TRP A 160 -27.97 39.40 11.00
N VAL A 161 -28.68 40.38 11.53
CA VAL A 161 -29.95 40.15 12.24
C VAL A 161 -31.07 40.47 11.26
N THR A 162 -31.80 39.45 10.83
CA THR A 162 -32.83 39.59 9.78
C THR A 162 -34.21 39.23 10.33
N PRO A 163 -35.25 40.04 10.07
CA PRO A 163 -36.60 39.77 10.58
C PRO A 163 -37.18 38.48 9.99
N VAL A 164 -38.00 37.76 10.76
CA VAL A 164 -38.73 36.59 10.25
C VAL A 164 -40.01 37.05 9.56
N LYS A 165 -40.23 36.56 8.32
CA LYS A 165 -41.42 36.93 7.52
C LYS A 165 -42.69 36.63 8.31
N LYS A 166 -43.60 37.61 8.34
CA LYS A 166 -44.92 37.52 8.98
C LYS A 166 -44.90 37.31 10.51
N MET A 167 -43.77 37.53 11.19
CA MET A 167 -43.67 37.44 12.66
C MET A 167 -42.93 38.66 13.24
N PRO A 168 -43.66 39.74 13.57
CA PRO A 168 -43.08 40.95 14.15
C PRO A 168 -42.33 40.64 15.47
N GLY A 169 -41.16 41.26 15.67
CA GLY A 169 -40.35 41.08 16.87
C GLY A 169 -39.53 39.78 16.94
N VAL A 170 -39.63 38.91 15.92
CA VAL A 170 -38.85 37.68 15.82
C VAL A 170 -37.76 37.85 14.76
N TYR A 171 -36.53 37.45 15.09
CA TYR A 171 -35.36 37.65 14.24
C TYR A 171 -34.50 36.39 14.12
N ASN A 172 -33.95 36.17 12.93
CA ASN A 172 -32.88 35.21 12.68
C ASN A 172 -31.53 35.88 12.89
N THR A 173 -30.58 35.16 13.48
CA THR A 173 -29.16 35.52 13.47
C THR A 173 -28.46 34.75 12.35
N ARG A 174 -28.03 35.45 11.30
CA ARG A 174 -27.30 34.85 10.18
C ARG A 174 -25.82 35.15 10.32
N THR A 175 -24.97 34.17 10.08
CA THR A 175 -23.52 34.32 10.19
C THR A 175 -22.82 33.58 9.07
N THR A 176 -21.54 33.88 8.87
CA THR A 176 -20.65 33.17 7.94
C THR A 176 -20.53 31.66 8.22
N LEU A 177 -21.03 31.18 9.37
CA LEU A 177 -21.04 29.76 9.74
C LEU A 177 -21.77 28.88 8.72
N GLY A 178 -22.91 29.35 8.16
CA GLY A 178 -23.65 28.61 7.12
C GLY A 178 -22.83 28.43 5.84
N PRO A 179 -22.39 29.52 5.19
CA PRO A 179 -21.52 29.44 4.00
C PRO A 179 -20.21 28.67 4.23
N TRP A 180 -19.62 28.76 5.42
CA TRP A 180 -18.43 27.97 5.78
C TRP A 180 -18.76 26.48 5.89
N SER A 181 -19.91 26.14 6.50
CA SER A 181 -20.42 24.77 6.59
C SER A 181 -20.61 24.16 5.21
N ASP A 182 -21.29 24.87 4.29
CA ASP A 182 -21.50 24.40 2.92
C ASP A 182 -20.17 24.15 2.20
N ARG A 183 -19.18 25.01 2.43
CA ARG A 183 -17.84 24.81 1.86
C ARG A 183 -17.16 23.54 2.35
N LEU A 184 -17.27 23.22 3.64
CA LEU A 184 -16.76 21.94 4.17
C LEU A 184 -17.48 20.75 3.53
N GLY A 185 -18.79 20.86 3.30
CA GLY A 185 -19.58 19.87 2.58
C GLY A 185 -19.07 19.66 1.14
N ILE A 186 -18.86 20.74 0.39
CA ILE A 186 -18.33 20.68 -0.99
C ILE A 186 -16.95 20.00 -1.02
N LEU A 187 -16.04 20.38 -0.12
CA LEU A 187 -14.71 19.78 -0.04
C LEU A 187 -14.80 18.28 0.30
N ALA A 188 -15.66 17.90 1.26
CA ALA A 188 -15.85 16.50 1.62
C ALA A 188 -16.39 15.67 0.44
N TYR A 189 -17.40 16.17 -0.28
CA TYR A 189 -17.95 15.52 -1.49
C TYR A 189 -16.86 15.33 -2.54
N ALA A 190 -16.06 16.38 -2.78
CA ALA A 190 -15.01 16.37 -3.79
C ALA A 190 -13.85 15.42 -3.48
N LEU A 191 -13.60 15.11 -2.20
CA LEU A 191 -12.56 14.17 -1.79
C LEU A 191 -12.99 12.70 -1.90
N THR A 192 -14.29 12.41 -1.93
CA THR A 192 -14.81 11.03 -2.04
C THR A 192 -14.29 10.27 -3.27
N PRO A 193 -14.35 10.80 -4.51
CA PRO A 193 -13.79 10.07 -5.66
C PRO A 193 -12.27 9.90 -5.57
N LEU A 194 -11.56 10.87 -4.97
CA LEU A 194 -10.12 10.79 -4.76
C LEU A 194 -9.75 9.69 -3.77
N THR A 195 -10.49 9.56 -2.66
CA THR A 195 -10.23 8.50 -1.68
C THR A 195 -10.53 7.11 -2.26
N VAL A 196 -11.56 6.97 -3.09
CA VAL A 196 -11.83 5.71 -3.81
C VAL A 196 -10.69 5.38 -4.77
N LEU A 197 -10.22 6.38 -5.55
CA LEU A 197 -9.10 6.21 -6.48
C LEU A 197 -7.84 5.67 -5.78
N PHE A 198 -7.51 6.19 -4.59
CA PHE A 198 -6.37 5.74 -3.78
C PHE A 198 -6.48 4.30 -3.25
N ALA A 199 -7.69 3.71 -3.22
CA ALA A 199 -7.91 2.34 -2.71
C ALA A 199 -7.98 1.27 -3.81
N THR A 200 -8.01 1.67 -5.09
CA THR A 200 -8.08 0.75 -6.23
C THR A 200 -6.79 -0.09 -6.37
N ARG A 201 -6.90 -1.36 -6.80
CA ARG A 201 -5.75 -2.25 -7.08
C ARG A 201 -5.46 -2.28 -8.58
N GLU A 202 -6.48 -2.22 -9.44
CA GLU A 202 -6.33 -1.87 -10.86
C GLU A 202 -6.17 -0.35 -10.95
N SER A 203 -5.05 0.12 -10.40
CA SER A 203 -4.84 1.53 -10.11
C SER A 203 -4.33 2.26 -11.34
N ILE A 204 -5.16 3.16 -11.87
CA ILE A 204 -4.76 4.14 -12.89
C ILE A 204 -3.58 4.98 -12.37
N LEU A 205 -3.54 5.28 -11.07
CA LEU A 205 -2.44 5.99 -10.45
C LEU A 205 -1.13 5.18 -10.54
N SER A 206 -1.17 3.87 -10.31
CA SER A 206 0.02 3.03 -10.50
C SER A 206 0.49 3.00 -11.96
N LEU A 207 -0.44 2.99 -12.92
CA LEU A 207 -0.12 3.06 -14.35
C LEU A 207 0.60 4.38 -14.70
N LEU A 208 0.07 5.51 -14.23
CA LEU A 208 0.62 6.84 -14.51
C LEU A 208 1.94 7.11 -13.77
N THR A 209 2.02 6.73 -12.50
CA THR A 209 3.15 7.12 -11.63
C THR A 209 4.26 6.07 -11.55
N GLY A 210 3.94 4.80 -11.79
CA GLY A 210 4.83 3.67 -11.49
C GLY A 210 4.93 3.32 -10.01
N VAL A 211 4.16 4.01 -9.16
CA VAL A 211 4.13 3.73 -7.73
C VAL A 211 3.13 2.60 -7.45
N PRO A 212 3.53 1.54 -6.71
CA PRO A 212 2.62 0.47 -6.34
C PRO A 212 1.38 0.98 -5.59
N TYR A 213 0.20 0.43 -5.89
CA TYR A 213 -1.07 0.92 -5.36
C TYR A 213 -1.14 0.93 -3.81
N GLN A 214 -0.35 0.05 -3.16
CA GLN A 214 -0.29 -0.05 -1.71
C GLN A 214 0.14 1.26 -1.05
N ASN A 215 0.98 2.05 -1.74
CA ASN A 215 1.48 3.33 -1.23
C ASN A 215 0.37 4.39 -1.15
N PHE A 216 -0.67 4.27 -1.98
CA PHE A 216 -1.82 5.19 -1.96
C PHE A 216 -2.80 4.88 -0.84
N ASN A 217 -2.82 3.65 -0.31
CA ASN A 217 -3.72 3.27 0.78
C ASN A 217 -3.49 4.10 2.06
N PHE A 218 -2.29 4.66 2.25
CA PHE A 218 -2.05 5.64 3.31
C PHE A 218 -2.94 6.87 3.13
N LEU A 219 -2.94 7.45 1.93
CA LEU A 219 -3.74 8.62 1.60
C LEU A 219 -5.23 8.30 1.68
N HIS A 220 -5.69 7.15 1.19
CA HIS A 220 -7.09 6.71 1.35
C HIS A 220 -7.58 6.81 2.81
N ARG A 221 -6.80 6.27 3.77
CA ARG A 221 -7.16 6.31 5.20
C ARG A 221 -7.24 7.74 5.73
N TRP A 222 -6.21 8.55 5.46
CA TRP A 222 -6.14 9.91 6.01
C TRP A 222 -7.11 10.89 5.36
N LEU A 223 -7.38 10.75 4.05
CA LEU A 223 -8.48 11.49 3.41
C LEU A 223 -9.83 11.07 4.00
N GLY A 224 -10.02 9.78 4.30
CA GLY A 224 -11.21 9.31 5.02
C GLY A 224 -11.40 10.04 6.36
N TYR A 225 -10.33 10.21 7.15
CA TYR A 225 -10.39 10.97 8.40
C TYR A 225 -10.69 12.45 8.18
N ILE A 226 -10.13 13.08 7.15
CA ILE A 226 -10.42 14.47 6.79
C ILE A 226 -11.90 14.62 6.40
N ILE A 227 -12.45 13.71 5.58
CA ILE A 227 -13.87 13.70 5.21
C ILE A 227 -14.76 13.61 6.45
N VAL A 228 -14.45 12.71 7.40
CA VAL A 228 -15.19 12.59 8.67
C VAL A 228 -15.18 13.91 9.45
N ILE A 229 -14.02 14.57 9.57
CA ILE A 229 -13.89 15.84 10.28
C ILE A 229 -14.71 16.93 9.56
N GLN A 230 -14.55 17.08 8.25
CA GLN A 230 -15.25 18.10 7.47
C GLN A 230 -16.77 17.89 7.49
N SER A 231 -17.24 16.66 7.31
CA SER A 231 -18.67 16.32 7.38
C SER A 231 -19.25 16.52 8.79
N SER A 232 -18.50 16.18 9.84
CA SER A 232 -18.95 16.40 11.22
C SER A 232 -19.06 17.89 11.54
N LEU A 233 -18.06 18.70 11.14
CA LEU A 233 -18.09 20.16 11.31
C LEU A 233 -19.22 20.80 10.51
N HIS A 234 -19.47 20.33 9.28
CA HIS A 234 -20.61 20.73 8.46
C HIS A 234 -21.94 20.46 9.19
N THR A 235 -22.12 19.24 9.72
CA THR A 235 -23.34 18.89 10.46
C THR A 235 -23.50 19.72 11.73
N ILE A 236 -22.44 19.87 12.54
CA ILE A 236 -22.48 20.66 13.78
C ILE A 236 -22.82 22.12 13.49
N ALA A 237 -22.21 22.71 12.46
CA ALA A 237 -22.47 24.08 12.06
C ALA A 237 -23.94 24.28 11.63
N TRP A 238 -24.48 23.39 10.81
CA TRP A 238 -25.89 23.45 10.40
C TRP A 238 -26.86 23.21 11.56
N LEU A 239 -26.53 22.32 12.51
CA LEU A 239 -27.30 22.17 13.74
C LEU A 239 -27.34 23.47 14.55
N VAL A 240 -26.21 24.15 14.73
CA VAL A 240 -26.17 25.44 15.42
C VAL A 240 -27.01 26.48 14.69
N VAL A 241 -26.90 26.56 13.36
CA VAL A 241 -27.67 27.51 12.54
C VAL A 241 -29.18 27.27 12.70
N GLU A 242 -29.64 26.05 12.48
CA GLU A 242 -31.07 25.72 12.37
C GLU A 242 -31.77 25.51 13.72
N VAL A 243 -31.04 25.09 14.77
CA VAL A 243 -31.63 24.82 16.10
C VAL A 243 -31.46 25.99 17.07
N ARG A 244 -30.47 26.86 16.85
CA ARG A 244 -30.18 27.98 17.76
C ARG A 244 -30.34 29.35 17.14
N LEU A 245 -29.74 29.56 15.97
CA LEU A 245 -29.61 30.91 15.39
C LEU A 245 -30.86 31.35 14.62
N TYR A 246 -31.58 30.41 14.02
CA TYR A 246 -32.84 30.69 13.34
C TYR A 246 -34.04 30.53 14.27
N GLN A 247 -35.08 31.32 14.01
CA GLN A 247 -36.27 31.48 14.84
C GLN A 247 -37.52 31.45 13.95
N PRO A 248 -38.68 31.07 14.53
CA PRO A 248 -38.90 30.68 15.92
C PRO A 248 -38.54 29.22 16.22
N GLN A 249 -38.05 28.95 17.42
CA GLN A 249 -37.84 27.60 17.93
C GLN A 249 -39.04 27.11 18.77
N PRO A 250 -39.39 25.81 18.73
CA PRO A 250 -38.72 24.71 18.02
C PRO A 250 -39.22 24.48 16.59
N SER A 251 -40.12 25.32 16.05
CA SER A 251 -40.77 25.03 14.77
C SER A 251 -39.80 24.98 13.60
N VAL A 252 -38.83 25.91 13.53
CA VAL A 252 -37.81 25.91 12.47
C VAL A 252 -37.00 24.61 12.49
N ALA A 253 -36.53 24.17 13.67
CA ALA A 253 -35.78 22.92 13.78
C ALA A 253 -36.61 21.69 13.38
N ASN A 254 -37.88 21.64 13.81
CA ASN A 254 -38.79 20.53 13.49
C ASN A 254 -39.11 20.45 11.99
N GLU A 255 -39.37 21.60 11.37
CA GLU A 255 -39.59 21.66 9.92
C GLU A 255 -38.34 21.26 9.15
N TRP A 256 -37.17 21.79 9.52
CA TRP A 256 -35.89 21.49 8.88
C TRP A 256 -35.52 20.00 8.95
N ILE A 257 -35.56 19.39 10.14
CA ILE A 257 -35.14 17.99 10.32
C ILE A 257 -36.07 17.00 9.60
N SER A 258 -37.34 17.39 9.38
CA SER A 258 -38.32 16.58 8.65
C SER A 258 -38.13 16.60 7.13
N GLN A 259 -37.26 17.47 6.61
CA GLN A 259 -37.00 17.58 5.17
C GLN A 259 -36.24 16.33 4.67
N LEU A 260 -36.70 15.77 3.54
CA LEU A 260 -36.17 14.52 3.00
C LEU A 260 -34.64 14.55 2.79
N TYR A 261 -34.09 15.65 2.30
CA TYR A 261 -32.64 15.76 2.09
C TYR A 261 -31.86 15.77 3.42
N MET A 262 -32.46 16.28 4.50
CA MET A 262 -31.85 16.30 5.82
C MET A 262 -31.89 14.91 6.47
N ILE A 263 -32.98 14.17 6.27
CA ILE A 263 -33.06 12.74 6.63
C ILE A 263 -31.93 11.97 5.95
N TRP A 264 -31.73 12.18 4.63
CA TRP A 264 -30.59 11.59 3.92
C TRP A 264 -29.23 12.07 4.44
N GLY A 265 -29.12 13.32 4.88
CA GLY A 265 -27.90 13.85 5.52
C GLY A 265 -27.56 13.12 6.82
N CYS A 266 -28.56 12.88 7.68
CA CYS A 266 -28.40 12.08 8.90
C CYS A 266 -27.99 10.62 8.58
N ILE A 267 -28.61 10.01 7.58
CA ILE A 267 -28.27 8.65 7.11
C ILE A 267 -26.84 8.62 6.55
N ALA A 268 -26.44 9.62 5.77
CA ALA A 268 -25.10 9.73 5.22
C ALA A 268 -24.05 9.87 6.34
N LEU A 269 -24.28 10.72 7.33
CA LEU A 269 -23.40 10.86 8.48
C LEU A 269 -23.32 9.55 9.29
N PHE A 270 -24.44 8.86 9.50
CA PHE A 270 -24.45 7.56 10.16
C PHE A 270 -23.55 6.55 9.43
N PHE A 271 -23.70 6.39 8.11
CA PHE A 271 -22.87 5.48 7.34
C PHE A 271 -21.39 5.91 7.33
N LEU A 272 -21.10 7.20 7.28
CA LEU A 272 -19.73 7.72 7.37
C LEU A 272 -19.09 7.41 8.73
N MET A 273 -19.83 7.58 9.82
CA MET A 273 -19.36 7.24 11.16
C MET A 273 -19.20 5.73 11.35
N ALA A 274 -20.10 4.92 10.80
CA ALA A 274 -19.97 3.47 10.79
C ALA A 274 -18.72 3.02 10.00
N LEU A 275 -18.48 3.61 8.81
CA LEU A 275 -17.26 3.40 8.03
C LEU A 275 -16.02 3.73 8.85
N TYR A 276 -16.00 4.89 9.52
CA TYR A 276 -14.88 5.30 10.35
C TYR A 276 -14.61 4.33 11.51
N VAL A 277 -15.63 4.04 12.32
CA VAL A 277 -15.51 3.18 13.51
C VAL A 277 -15.08 1.76 13.14
N LEU A 278 -15.72 1.15 12.13
CA LEU A 278 -15.38 -0.20 11.69
C LEU A 278 -13.99 -0.29 11.01
N SER A 279 -13.43 0.85 10.60
CA SER A 279 -12.07 0.95 10.04
C SER A 279 -10.99 1.19 11.10
N LEU A 280 -11.34 1.36 12.38
CA LEU A 280 -10.37 1.58 13.45
C LEU A 280 -9.58 0.30 13.75
N PRO A 281 -8.24 0.37 13.92
CA PRO A 281 -7.42 -0.82 14.17
C PRO A 281 -7.89 -1.71 15.34
N PRO A 282 -8.35 -1.18 16.49
CA PRO A 282 -8.92 -2.01 17.57
C PRO A 282 -10.15 -2.81 17.13
N VAL A 283 -11.04 -2.20 16.33
CA VAL A 283 -12.27 -2.84 15.85
C VAL A 283 -11.97 -3.89 14.79
N ILE A 284 -10.99 -3.63 13.90
CA ILE A 284 -10.52 -4.61 12.92
C ILE A 284 -9.88 -5.82 13.62
N ARG A 285 -9.09 -5.60 14.69
CA ARG A 285 -8.50 -6.69 15.47
C ARG A 285 -9.56 -7.54 16.17
N LEU A 286 -10.65 -6.92 16.64
CA LEU A 286 -11.76 -7.61 17.28
C LEU A 286 -12.61 -8.41 16.30
N THR A 287 -12.93 -7.84 15.14
CA THR A 287 -13.89 -8.41 14.18
C THR A 287 -13.24 -9.21 13.04
N GLY A 288 -11.94 -9.01 12.83
CA GLY A 288 -11.17 -9.60 11.73
C GLY A 288 -11.17 -8.73 10.46
N TYR A 289 -10.07 -8.81 9.71
CA TYR A 289 -9.87 -8.04 8.48
C TYR A 289 -10.94 -8.30 7.40
N GLU A 290 -11.44 -9.53 7.34
CA GLU A 290 -12.41 -9.94 6.33
C GLU A 290 -13.81 -9.38 6.59
N PHE A 291 -14.20 -9.25 7.87
CA PHE A 291 -15.41 -8.53 8.25
C PHE A 291 -15.30 -7.06 7.88
N PHE A 292 -14.21 -6.40 8.28
CA PHE A 292 -13.91 -5.02 7.93
C PHE A 292 -14.02 -4.76 6.42
N ARG A 293 -13.34 -5.58 5.60
CA ARG A 293 -13.32 -5.38 4.15
C ARG A 293 -14.72 -5.46 3.54
N LYS A 294 -15.53 -6.44 3.95
CA LYS A 294 -16.88 -6.65 3.41
C LYS A 294 -17.84 -5.55 3.86
N SER A 295 -17.86 -5.24 5.16
CA SER A 295 -18.73 -4.19 5.70
C SER A 295 -18.38 -2.82 5.12
N HIS A 296 -17.08 -2.52 4.97
CA HIS A 296 -16.63 -1.25 4.40
C HIS A 296 -17.11 -1.06 2.95
N TYR A 297 -17.09 -2.10 2.11
CA TYR A 297 -17.62 -1.98 0.74
C TYR A 297 -19.13 -1.71 0.71
N VAL A 298 -19.91 -2.44 1.50
CA VAL A 298 -21.37 -2.25 1.53
C VAL A 298 -21.71 -0.86 2.06
N LEU A 299 -21.11 -0.47 3.19
CA LEU A 299 -21.34 0.85 3.80
C LEU A 299 -20.85 1.99 2.91
N ALA A 300 -19.77 1.83 2.15
CA ALA A 300 -19.30 2.85 1.21
C ALA A 300 -20.33 3.10 0.09
N MET A 301 -20.94 2.05 -0.47
CA MET A 301 -21.99 2.20 -1.49
C MET A 301 -23.23 2.88 -0.92
N LEU A 302 -23.65 2.49 0.30
CA LEU A 302 -24.78 3.11 0.99
C LEU A 302 -24.51 4.58 1.35
N TYR A 303 -23.30 4.89 1.80
CA TYR A 303 -22.85 6.26 2.06
C TYR A 303 -22.91 7.13 0.80
N ILE A 304 -22.38 6.66 -0.33
CA ILE A 304 -22.42 7.39 -1.60
C ILE A 304 -23.87 7.63 -2.05
N GLY A 305 -24.73 6.60 -1.97
CA GLY A 305 -26.16 6.74 -2.28
C GLY A 305 -26.86 7.74 -1.37
N ALA A 306 -26.58 7.70 -0.06
CA ALA A 306 -27.12 8.65 0.91
C ALA A 306 -26.63 10.09 0.66
N CYS A 307 -25.39 10.28 0.21
CA CYS A 307 -24.88 11.60 -0.21
C CYS A 307 -25.65 12.13 -1.43
N ILE A 308 -25.92 11.31 -2.44
CA ILE A 308 -26.75 11.72 -3.59
C ILE A 308 -28.15 12.13 -3.12
N GLY A 309 -28.75 11.38 -2.18
CA GLY A 309 -30.04 11.72 -1.57
C GLY A 309 -30.00 13.00 -0.73
N HIS A 310 -28.89 13.26 -0.04
CA HIS A 310 -28.69 14.44 0.79
C HIS A 310 -28.50 15.70 -0.06
N TRP A 311 -27.70 15.63 -1.11
CA TRP A 311 -27.47 16.76 -1.99
C TRP A 311 -27.17 16.36 -3.43
N LYS A 312 -28.23 16.21 -4.22
CA LYS A 312 -28.15 15.77 -5.62
C LYS A 312 -27.29 16.67 -6.51
N ASN A 313 -27.25 17.98 -6.26
CA ASN A 313 -26.51 18.91 -7.13
C ASN A 313 -24.98 18.64 -7.12
N LEU A 314 -24.46 17.92 -6.12
CA LEU A 314 -23.06 17.50 -6.05
C LEU A 314 -22.86 16.03 -6.45
N GLU A 315 -23.83 15.40 -7.14
CA GLU A 315 -23.72 14.02 -7.63
C GLU A 315 -22.55 13.84 -8.62
N CYS A 316 -22.07 14.94 -9.22
CA CYS A 316 -20.88 14.96 -10.08
C CYS A 316 -19.60 14.46 -9.38
N PHE A 317 -19.54 14.43 -8.03
CA PHE A 317 -18.44 13.81 -7.28
C PHE A 317 -18.75 12.38 -6.84
N MET A 318 -20.02 12.08 -6.58
CA MET A 318 -20.47 10.77 -6.11
C MET A 318 -20.49 9.73 -7.24
N ILE A 319 -21.00 10.09 -8.42
CA ILE A 319 -21.08 9.18 -9.57
C ILE A 319 -19.70 8.68 -10.01
N PRO A 320 -18.66 9.54 -10.18
CA PRO A 320 -17.31 9.06 -10.49
C PRO A 320 -16.75 8.09 -9.45
N SER A 321 -17.10 8.26 -8.16
CA SER A 321 -16.68 7.33 -7.10
C SER A 321 -17.20 5.91 -7.36
N LEU A 322 -18.47 5.78 -7.76
CA LEU A 322 -19.06 4.50 -8.15
C LEU A 322 -18.41 3.95 -9.43
N VAL A 323 -18.26 4.79 -10.46
CA VAL A 323 -17.65 4.39 -11.74
C VAL A 323 -16.24 3.85 -11.52
N LEU A 324 -15.39 4.56 -10.78
CA LEU A 324 -14.03 4.13 -10.46
C LEU A 324 -14.02 2.77 -9.73
N TRP A 325 -14.93 2.58 -8.78
CA TRP A 325 -15.04 1.31 -8.06
C TRP A 325 -15.48 0.16 -8.98
N PHE A 326 -16.49 0.38 -9.82
CA PHE A 326 -16.99 -0.64 -10.75
C PHE A 326 -15.96 -1.01 -11.82
N LEU A 327 -15.27 -0.01 -12.39
CA LEU A 327 -14.18 -0.25 -13.36
C LEU A 327 -13.06 -1.09 -12.76
N ASP A 328 -12.64 -0.77 -11.54
CA ASP A 328 -11.63 -1.53 -10.81
C ASP A 328 -12.09 -2.96 -10.47
N ARG A 329 -13.38 -3.20 -10.20
CA ARG A 329 -13.91 -4.57 -10.03
C ARG A 329 -13.98 -5.35 -11.35
N ALA A 330 -14.50 -4.71 -12.40
CA ALA A 330 -14.66 -5.32 -13.71
C ALA A 330 -13.31 -5.70 -14.32
N ALA A 331 -12.33 -4.81 -14.27
CA ALA A 331 -10.98 -5.07 -14.77
C ALA A 331 -10.33 -6.28 -14.07
N ARG A 332 -10.52 -6.43 -12.75
CA ARG A 332 -10.04 -7.62 -12.03
C ARG A 332 -10.75 -8.88 -12.47
N GLY A 333 -12.09 -8.84 -12.56
CA GLY A 333 -12.88 -9.99 -12.98
C GLY A 333 -12.50 -10.48 -14.37
N ILE A 334 -12.34 -9.54 -15.32
CA ILE A 334 -11.89 -9.84 -16.69
C ILE A 334 -10.48 -10.43 -16.66
N ARG A 335 -9.53 -9.83 -15.93
CA ARG A 335 -8.16 -10.35 -15.82
C ARG A 335 -8.13 -11.77 -15.25
N THR A 336 -8.86 -12.03 -14.15
CA THR A 336 -8.97 -13.37 -13.56
C THR A 336 -9.60 -14.36 -14.54
N ALA A 337 -10.66 -13.95 -15.25
CA ALA A 337 -11.32 -14.79 -16.24
C ALA A 337 -10.34 -15.16 -17.37
N LEU A 338 -9.64 -14.19 -17.94
CA LEU A 338 -8.65 -14.42 -19.02
C LEU A 338 -7.50 -15.33 -18.57
N LEU A 339 -7.00 -15.17 -17.34
CA LEU A 339 -5.94 -16.04 -16.79
C LEU A 339 -6.37 -17.50 -16.63
N HIS A 340 -7.67 -17.76 -16.45
CA HIS A 340 -8.20 -19.10 -16.17
C HIS A 340 -9.05 -19.67 -17.29
N HIS A 341 -9.23 -18.91 -18.38
CA HIS A 341 -9.98 -19.33 -19.56
C HIS A 341 -9.09 -20.19 -20.44
N LYS A 342 -9.43 -21.47 -20.58
CA LYS A 342 -8.69 -22.41 -21.43
C LYS A 342 -9.63 -23.16 -22.35
N PHE A 343 -9.13 -23.46 -23.54
CA PHE A 343 -9.72 -24.44 -24.44
C PHE A 343 -9.29 -25.84 -23.99
N ILE A 344 -10.27 -26.72 -23.74
CA ILE A 344 -10.02 -28.13 -23.47
C ILE A 344 -10.49 -28.95 -24.67
N GLU A 345 -9.58 -29.76 -25.20
CA GLU A 345 -9.87 -30.74 -26.24
C GLU A 345 -11.03 -31.66 -25.78
N GLY A 346 -12.14 -31.65 -26.51
CA GLY A 346 -13.33 -32.45 -26.23
C GLY A 346 -14.32 -31.87 -25.20
N LYS A 347 -14.01 -30.79 -24.48
CA LYS A 347 -14.93 -30.14 -23.50
C LYS A 347 -15.24 -28.67 -23.81
N GLY A 348 -14.59 -28.08 -24.81
CA GLY A 348 -14.78 -26.69 -25.20
C GLY A 348 -14.04 -25.71 -24.29
N MET A 349 -14.43 -24.43 -24.33
CA MET A 349 -13.82 -23.39 -23.48
C MET A 349 -14.42 -23.40 -22.06
N GLY A 350 -13.57 -23.32 -21.03
CA GLY A 350 -14.01 -23.32 -19.64
C GLY A 350 -13.05 -22.60 -18.69
N PHE A 351 -13.48 -22.45 -17.43
CA PHE A 351 -12.71 -21.85 -16.35
C PHE A 351 -12.07 -22.95 -15.48
N PHE A 352 -10.75 -22.92 -15.30
CA PHE A 352 -10.02 -23.97 -14.57
C PHE A 352 -9.07 -23.39 -13.53
N ALA A 353 -9.21 -23.81 -12.27
CA ALA A 353 -8.26 -23.50 -11.20
C ALA A 353 -6.93 -24.26 -11.40
N ALA A 354 -5.83 -23.65 -10.98
CA ALA A 354 -4.55 -24.34 -10.88
C ALA A 354 -4.58 -25.32 -9.70
N HIS A 355 -3.84 -26.42 -9.77
CA HIS A 355 -3.75 -27.38 -8.67
C HIS A 355 -2.37 -27.28 -8.03
N ALA A 356 -2.32 -26.74 -6.81
CA ALA A 356 -1.09 -26.50 -6.06
C ALA A 356 -0.72 -27.70 -5.20
N ALA A 357 0.46 -28.28 -5.43
CA ALA A 357 1.07 -29.26 -4.55
C ALA A 357 1.50 -28.60 -3.23
N LEU A 358 1.17 -29.23 -2.11
CA LEU A 358 1.38 -28.72 -0.76
C LEU A 358 2.57 -29.43 -0.11
N THR A 359 3.52 -28.64 0.41
CA THR A 359 4.56 -29.12 1.33
C THR A 359 4.44 -28.38 2.64
N VAL A 360 4.41 -29.10 3.76
CA VAL A 360 4.25 -28.53 5.11
C VAL A 360 5.55 -28.68 5.89
N PHE A 361 5.98 -27.59 6.53
CA PHE A 361 7.11 -27.52 7.44
C PHE A 361 6.56 -27.23 8.85
N PRO A 362 6.49 -28.24 9.73
CA PRO A 362 5.90 -28.09 11.06
C PRO A 362 6.69 -27.12 11.94
N ASP A 363 5.97 -26.27 12.66
CA ASP A 363 6.53 -25.35 13.66
C ASP A 363 5.52 -25.16 14.79
N ALA A 364 5.68 -25.96 15.85
CA ALA A 364 4.75 -26.04 16.96
C ALA A 364 4.68 -24.74 17.80
N GLU A 365 5.76 -23.96 17.85
CA GLU A 365 5.81 -22.74 18.65
C GLU A 365 5.19 -21.55 17.92
N ASP A 366 5.40 -21.50 16.61
CA ASP A 366 5.36 -20.23 15.88
C ASP A 366 4.47 -20.28 14.61
N GLY A 367 3.92 -21.47 14.34
CA GLY A 367 2.95 -21.81 13.30
C GLY A 367 3.62 -22.36 12.04
N ASP A 368 3.09 -23.47 11.54
CA ASP A 368 3.59 -24.20 10.36
C ASP A 368 3.84 -23.29 9.16
N VAL A 369 4.80 -23.65 8.33
CA VAL A 369 5.03 -23.01 7.02
C VAL A 369 4.54 -23.94 5.92
N VAL A 370 3.79 -23.38 4.97
CA VAL A 370 3.27 -24.10 3.81
C VAL A 370 3.93 -23.56 2.56
N ARG A 371 4.47 -24.48 1.74
CA ARG A 371 4.95 -24.23 0.39
C ARG A 371 3.94 -24.76 -0.62
N LEU A 372 3.68 -23.95 -1.65
CA LEU A 372 2.81 -24.26 -2.77
C LEU A 372 3.64 -24.30 -4.05
N ASP A 373 3.55 -25.38 -4.82
CA ASP A 373 4.17 -25.48 -6.14
C ASP A 373 3.13 -25.92 -7.19
N PHE A 374 3.07 -25.21 -8.33
CA PHE A 374 2.24 -25.58 -9.47
C PHE A 374 2.70 -24.91 -10.77
N GLU A 375 2.11 -25.33 -11.88
CA GLU A 375 2.28 -24.68 -13.18
C GLU A 375 0.95 -24.13 -13.68
N HIS A 376 1.01 -22.98 -14.36
CA HIS A 376 -0.16 -22.36 -14.97
C HIS A 376 0.22 -21.67 -16.29
N PRO A 377 -0.54 -21.82 -17.39
CA PRO A 377 -0.23 -21.24 -18.68
C PRO A 377 -0.63 -19.77 -18.72
N HIS A 378 0.38 -18.92 -18.64
CA HIS A 378 0.35 -17.48 -18.90
C HIS A 378 1.79 -16.99 -19.00
N ASP A 379 1.96 -15.74 -19.42
CA ASP A 379 3.28 -15.12 -19.56
C ASP A 379 4.01 -14.99 -18.22
N ALA A 380 5.34 -15.03 -18.28
CA ALA A 380 6.23 -14.73 -17.16
C ALA A 380 5.90 -13.34 -16.54
N TRP A 381 5.79 -13.29 -15.21
CA TRP A 381 5.64 -12.02 -14.49
C TRP A 381 7.00 -11.32 -14.31
N HIS A 382 6.99 -10.07 -13.86
CA HIS A 382 8.22 -9.37 -13.48
C HIS A 382 8.55 -9.54 -12.00
N ILE A 383 9.83 -9.73 -11.67
CA ILE A 383 10.30 -9.84 -10.28
C ILE A 383 9.85 -8.62 -9.46
N GLY A 384 9.37 -8.89 -8.25
CA GLY A 384 8.75 -7.90 -7.35
C GLY A 384 7.23 -7.81 -7.47
N GLN A 385 6.65 -8.38 -8.52
CA GLN A 385 5.20 -8.54 -8.62
C GLN A 385 4.67 -9.67 -7.73
N HIS A 386 3.36 -9.68 -7.52
CA HIS A 386 2.66 -10.64 -6.69
C HIS A 386 1.29 -11.01 -7.26
N PHE A 387 0.72 -12.10 -6.77
CA PHE A 387 -0.59 -12.58 -7.15
C PHE A 387 -1.50 -12.65 -5.94
N TYR A 388 -2.79 -12.42 -6.16
CA TYR A 388 -3.83 -12.78 -5.21
C TYR A 388 -4.23 -14.23 -5.45
N LEU A 389 -4.07 -15.08 -4.44
CA LEU A 389 -4.46 -16.49 -4.48
C LEU A 389 -5.74 -16.70 -3.69
N CYS A 390 -6.69 -17.40 -4.30
CA CYS A 390 -7.96 -17.83 -3.70
C CYS A 390 -7.95 -19.36 -3.63
N PHE A 391 -7.99 -19.90 -2.42
CA PHE A 391 -7.98 -21.34 -2.16
C PHE A 391 -9.42 -21.86 -2.14
N SER A 392 -9.93 -22.33 -3.28
CA SER A 392 -11.37 -22.56 -3.46
C SER A 392 -11.93 -23.68 -2.58
N GLU A 393 -11.08 -24.57 -2.08
CA GLU A 393 -11.45 -25.60 -1.09
C GLU A 393 -11.74 -25.03 0.30
N SER A 394 -11.18 -23.86 0.63
CA SER A 394 -11.39 -23.17 1.90
C SER A 394 -12.39 -22.01 1.75
N SER A 395 -12.18 -21.12 0.78
CA SER A 395 -13.09 -20.02 0.49
C SER A 395 -12.99 -19.53 -0.95
N ILE A 396 -14.15 -19.23 -1.55
CA ILE A 396 -14.24 -18.57 -2.86
C ILE A 396 -14.42 -17.04 -2.76
N TRP A 397 -14.61 -16.51 -1.55
CA TRP A 397 -14.91 -15.09 -1.30
C TRP A 397 -13.70 -14.27 -0.85
N GLN A 398 -12.54 -14.93 -0.76
CA GLN A 398 -11.33 -14.38 -0.16
C GLN A 398 -10.14 -14.70 -1.04
N SER A 399 -9.34 -13.69 -1.29
CA SER A 399 -8.05 -13.85 -1.96
C SER A 399 -7.00 -13.05 -1.22
N HIS A 400 -5.81 -13.62 -1.12
CA HIS A 400 -4.71 -13.08 -0.32
C HIS A 400 -3.46 -12.90 -1.18
N PRO A 401 -2.69 -11.81 -1.00
CA PRO A 401 -1.53 -11.53 -1.82
C PRO A 401 -0.33 -12.39 -1.42
N PHE A 402 0.31 -13.05 -2.39
CA PHE A 402 1.53 -13.80 -2.21
C PHE A 402 2.54 -13.46 -3.31
N THR A 403 3.81 -13.30 -2.93
CA THR A 403 4.90 -13.09 -3.90
C THR A 403 5.48 -14.43 -4.32
N PRO A 404 5.62 -14.68 -5.64
CA PRO A 404 6.32 -15.86 -6.11
C PRO A 404 7.75 -15.92 -5.59
N LEU A 405 8.13 -17.06 -5.02
CA LEU A 405 9.47 -17.38 -4.49
C LEU A 405 10.49 -17.66 -5.60
N ASN A 406 10.03 -18.13 -6.76
CA ASN A 406 10.90 -18.52 -7.86
C ASN A 406 11.12 -17.38 -8.86
N ALA A 407 12.21 -17.49 -9.63
CA ALA A 407 12.41 -16.62 -10.79
C ALA A 407 11.33 -16.91 -11.85
N PRO A 408 10.80 -15.87 -12.53
CA PRO A 408 9.79 -16.06 -13.57
C PRO A 408 10.42 -16.78 -14.76
N MET A 409 9.89 -17.94 -15.10
CA MET A 409 10.33 -18.73 -16.24
C MET A 409 9.13 -19.44 -16.86
N THR A 410 8.92 -19.23 -18.15
CA THR A 410 7.90 -19.91 -18.94
C THR A 410 8.59 -20.98 -19.79
N VAL A 411 8.17 -22.23 -19.65
CA VAL A 411 8.67 -23.38 -20.42
C VAL A 411 7.46 -24.00 -21.12
N ASN A 412 7.53 -24.17 -22.44
CA ASN A 412 6.43 -24.76 -23.23
C ASN A 412 5.05 -24.09 -23.01
N GLY A 413 5.03 -22.77 -22.80
CA GLY A 413 3.81 -22.00 -22.58
C GLY A 413 3.20 -22.14 -21.17
N THR A 414 3.83 -22.89 -20.25
CA THR A 414 3.47 -22.94 -18.83
C THR A 414 4.49 -22.20 -17.99
N THR A 415 4.01 -21.47 -16.99
CA THR A 415 4.84 -20.75 -16.03
C THR A 415 4.77 -21.45 -14.68
N LYS A 416 5.95 -21.77 -14.12
CA LYS A 416 6.07 -22.38 -12.79
C LYS A 416 5.86 -21.34 -11.70
N HIS A 417 5.09 -21.70 -10.69
CA HIS A 417 4.83 -20.92 -9.50
C HIS A 417 5.24 -21.67 -8.23
N SER A 418 6.01 -20.99 -7.40
CA SER A 418 6.34 -21.43 -6.05
C SER A 418 5.98 -20.32 -5.06
N TYR A 419 5.28 -20.65 -3.98
CA TYR A 419 4.92 -19.71 -2.92
C TYR A 419 5.23 -20.30 -1.56
N ILE A 420 5.58 -19.46 -0.59
CA ILE A 420 5.68 -19.85 0.82
C ILE A 420 4.92 -18.87 1.69
N PHE A 421 4.23 -19.38 2.70
CA PHE A 421 3.60 -18.55 3.71
C PHE A 421 3.56 -19.28 5.04
N ARG A 422 3.51 -18.49 6.12
CA ARG A 422 3.34 -19.01 7.46
C ARG A 422 1.85 -19.10 7.80
N ALA A 423 1.44 -20.21 8.38
CA ALA A 423 0.11 -20.40 8.93
C ALA A 423 -0.08 -19.43 10.10
N LYS A 424 -1.05 -18.51 9.93
CA LYS A 424 -1.49 -17.54 10.92
C LYS A 424 -3.01 -17.61 11.02
N GLY A 425 -3.65 -16.77 11.82
CA GLY A 425 -5.11 -16.75 11.91
C GLY A 425 -5.80 -16.55 10.54
N GLY A 426 -7.01 -17.08 10.39
CA GLY A 426 -7.80 -16.95 9.18
C GLY A 426 -7.41 -17.96 8.09
N GLU A 427 -7.29 -17.48 6.84
CA GLU A 427 -7.23 -18.35 5.66
C GLU A 427 -5.95 -19.20 5.59
N THR A 428 -4.79 -18.67 5.97
CA THR A 428 -3.53 -19.42 5.90
C THR A 428 -3.50 -20.61 6.86
N ARG A 429 -4.10 -20.50 8.05
CA ARG A 429 -4.28 -21.64 8.96
C ARG A 429 -5.23 -22.70 8.38
N LYS A 430 -6.33 -22.30 7.76
CA LYS A 430 -7.24 -23.28 7.11
C LYS A 430 -6.53 -24.06 6.02
N VAL A 431 -5.69 -23.41 5.20
CA VAL A 431 -4.90 -24.10 4.17
C VAL A 431 -3.90 -25.07 4.80
N ALA A 432 -3.24 -24.69 5.89
CA ALA A 432 -2.35 -25.60 6.62
C ALA A 432 -3.11 -26.81 7.22
N GLU A 433 -4.31 -26.59 7.78
CA GLU A 433 -5.17 -27.67 8.30
C GLU A 433 -5.67 -28.60 7.17
N ILE A 434 -5.99 -28.06 5.98
CA ILE A 434 -6.32 -28.86 4.79
C ILE A 434 -5.12 -29.70 4.37
N ALA A 435 -3.92 -29.10 4.33
CA ALA A 435 -2.70 -29.82 3.97
C ALA A 435 -2.40 -30.95 4.96
N ALA A 436 -2.47 -30.67 6.26
CA ALA A 436 -2.26 -31.66 7.32
C ALA A 436 -3.27 -32.82 7.24
N ARG A 437 -4.56 -32.52 7.02
CA ARG A 437 -5.61 -33.54 6.85
C ARG A 437 -5.36 -34.43 5.66
N LYS A 438 -4.96 -33.86 4.51
CA LYS A 438 -4.67 -34.61 3.29
C LYS A 438 -3.40 -35.46 3.42
N LEU A 439 -2.36 -34.95 4.05
CA LEU A 439 -1.13 -35.70 4.35
C LEU A 439 -1.43 -36.92 5.24
N ALA A 440 -2.26 -36.75 6.27
CA ALA A 440 -2.68 -37.85 7.14
C ALA A 440 -3.47 -38.92 6.39
N ALA A 441 -4.33 -38.53 5.43
CA ALA A 441 -5.09 -39.47 4.61
C ALA A 441 -4.21 -40.26 3.62
N LEU A 442 -3.17 -39.62 3.05
CA LEU A 442 -2.24 -40.25 2.11
C LEU A 442 -1.25 -41.22 2.78
N SER A 443 -1.08 -41.14 4.09
CA SER A 443 -0.16 -42.03 4.85
C SER A 443 -0.58 -43.51 4.82
N GLY A 444 -1.77 -43.83 4.27
CA GLY A 444 -2.25 -45.20 4.04
C GLY A 444 -2.06 -45.73 2.61
N ASP A 445 -1.73 -44.89 1.63
CA ASP A 445 -1.60 -45.27 0.21
C ASP A 445 -0.12 -45.33 -0.23
N LYS A 446 0.22 -46.34 -1.05
CA LYS A 446 1.60 -46.60 -1.52
C LYS A 446 2.08 -45.65 -2.62
N GLU A 447 1.26 -44.71 -3.08
CA GLU A 447 1.66 -43.68 -4.04
C GLU A 447 2.13 -42.41 -3.32
N HIS A 448 3.41 -42.06 -3.49
CA HIS A 448 4.04 -40.83 -2.97
C HIS A 448 3.62 -39.56 -3.74
N THR A 449 2.33 -39.34 -3.94
CA THR A 449 1.83 -38.15 -4.64
C THR A 449 1.58 -37.03 -3.62
N ALA A 450 2.23 -35.88 -3.79
CA ALA A 450 2.04 -34.74 -2.88
C ALA A 450 0.57 -34.27 -2.90
N PRO A 451 -0.05 -33.96 -1.74
CA PRO A 451 -1.43 -33.52 -1.69
C PRO A 451 -1.60 -32.19 -2.43
N THR A 452 -2.70 -32.04 -3.17
CA THR A 452 -2.98 -30.83 -3.95
C THR A 452 -4.20 -30.06 -3.43
N THR A 453 -4.25 -28.76 -3.71
CA THR A 453 -5.43 -27.91 -3.47
C THR A 453 -5.70 -26.98 -4.67
N PRO A 454 -6.97 -26.75 -5.06
CA PRO A 454 -7.31 -25.85 -6.15
C PRO A 454 -7.10 -24.38 -5.78
N VAL A 455 -6.43 -23.63 -6.67
CA VAL A 455 -6.05 -22.23 -6.52
C VAL A 455 -6.49 -21.42 -7.73
N ILE A 456 -7.24 -20.33 -7.48
CA ILE A 456 -7.51 -19.29 -8.47
C ILE A 456 -6.52 -18.14 -8.25
N LEU A 457 -5.84 -17.74 -9.31
CA LEU A 457 -4.85 -16.67 -9.32
C LEU A 457 -5.46 -15.39 -9.89
N THR A 458 -5.02 -14.25 -9.39
CA THR A 458 -5.32 -12.94 -9.99
C THR A 458 -4.09 -12.05 -9.91
N GLY A 459 -3.63 -11.54 -11.05
CA GLY A 459 -2.41 -10.72 -11.12
C GLY A 459 -1.81 -10.71 -12.53
N PRO A 460 -0.49 -10.44 -12.66
CA PRO A 460 0.40 -9.96 -11.62
C PRO A 460 0.07 -8.51 -11.19
N TYR A 461 0.37 -8.18 -9.93
CA TYR A 461 0.25 -6.85 -9.34
C TYR A 461 1.59 -6.36 -8.79
N GLY A 462 1.79 -5.04 -8.72
CA GLY A 462 3.03 -4.42 -8.23
C GLY A 462 3.94 -3.96 -9.37
N ASP A 463 5.07 -3.36 -9.00
CA ASP A 463 6.04 -2.78 -9.93
C ASP A 463 7.26 -3.71 -10.12
N PRO A 464 7.85 -3.80 -11.33
CA PRO A 464 9.09 -4.53 -11.57
C PRO A 464 10.29 -3.95 -10.82
N ILE A 465 10.78 -4.64 -9.80
CA ILE A 465 11.75 -4.07 -8.83
C ILE A 465 13.19 -4.03 -9.34
N ILE A 466 13.51 -4.78 -10.39
CA ILE A 466 14.85 -4.86 -10.98
C ILE A 466 15.02 -3.96 -12.22
N ARG A 467 13.94 -3.33 -12.72
CA ARG A 467 13.91 -2.61 -14.01
C ARG A 467 14.91 -1.46 -14.13
N ASN A 468 15.28 -0.83 -13.02
CA ASN A 468 16.19 0.32 -13.00
C ASN A 468 17.55 -0.01 -12.39
N ILE A 469 17.93 -1.29 -12.37
CA ILE A 469 19.17 -1.78 -11.78
C ILE A 469 20.18 -2.10 -12.88
N THR A 470 21.13 -1.18 -13.08
CA THR A 470 22.24 -1.32 -14.06
C THR A 470 23.36 -2.19 -13.50
N SER A 471 24.17 -2.80 -14.37
CA SER A 471 25.20 -3.81 -14.02
C SER A 471 26.24 -3.33 -13.00
N ASP A 472 26.50 -2.03 -12.91
CA ASP A 472 27.42 -1.36 -11.99
C ASP A 472 26.87 -1.22 -10.54
N VAL A 473 25.57 -1.47 -10.32
CA VAL A 473 24.94 -1.31 -9.01
C VAL A 473 25.20 -2.52 -8.12
N ASN A 474 25.70 -2.32 -6.91
CA ASN A 474 25.93 -3.36 -5.92
C ASN A 474 24.64 -3.72 -5.17
N ILE A 475 24.45 -5.00 -4.85
CA ILE A 475 23.16 -5.53 -4.38
C ILE A 475 23.29 -6.12 -2.98
N LEU A 476 22.50 -5.57 -2.05
CA LEU A 476 22.33 -6.12 -0.71
C LEU A 476 20.87 -6.54 -0.52
N CYS A 477 20.61 -7.83 -0.37
CA CYS A 477 19.29 -8.38 -0.08
C CYS A 477 19.17 -8.63 1.42
N VAL A 478 18.13 -8.10 2.07
CA VAL A 478 17.86 -8.32 3.49
C VAL A 478 16.44 -8.83 3.68
N ALA A 479 16.29 -10.05 4.19
CA ALA A 479 15.00 -10.69 4.38
C ALA A 479 14.75 -11.07 5.85
N GLY A 480 13.49 -10.99 6.28
CA GLY A 480 13.01 -11.58 7.52
C GLY A 480 11.92 -12.62 7.27
N GLY A 481 12.11 -13.86 7.74
CA GLY A 481 11.15 -14.94 7.57
C GLY A 481 10.77 -15.19 6.10
N THR A 482 9.48 -15.25 5.80
CA THR A 482 8.93 -15.43 4.44
C THR A 482 9.17 -14.24 3.51
N GLY A 483 9.66 -13.11 4.02
CA GLY A 483 10.07 -11.95 3.20
C GLY A 483 11.18 -12.27 2.20
N VAL A 484 11.86 -13.41 2.36
CA VAL A 484 12.85 -13.91 1.38
C VAL A 484 12.28 -14.10 -0.02
N THR A 485 10.97 -14.39 -0.12
CA THR A 485 10.24 -14.49 -1.40
C THR A 485 10.35 -13.25 -2.28
N TYR A 486 10.51 -12.07 -1.69
CA TYR A 486 10.61 -10.82 -2.42
C TYR A 486 12.04 -10.53 -2.93
N VAL A 487 13.06 -10.89 -2.16
CA VAL A 487 14.46 -10.51 -2.44
C VAL A 487 15.25 -11.59 -3.17
N LEU A 488 14.93 -12.87 -2.96
CA LEU A 488 15.69 -13.98 -3.52
C LEU A 488 15.56 -14.11 -5.05
N PRO A 489 14.36 -14.00 -5.67
CA PRO A 489 14.25 -13.97 -7.12
C PRO A 489 15.07 -12.85 -7.76
N ALA A 490 15.10 -11.67 -7.14
CA ALA A 490 15.89 -10.54 -7.61
C ALA A 490 17.38 -10.88 -7.59
N LEU A 491 17.86 -11.48 -6.50
CA LEU A 491 19.26 -11.91 -6.38
C LEU A 491 19.65 -12.96 -7.43
N ILE A 492 18.80 -13.97 -7.63
CA ILE A 492 19.03 -15.03 -8.64
C ILE A 492 19.10 -14.43 -10.05
N SER A 493 18.13 -13.59 -10.41
CA SER A 493 18.10 -12.95 -11.73
C SER A 493 19.28 -12.00 -11.93
N LEU A 494 19.60 -11.17 -10.93
CA LEU A 494 20.73 -10.25 -11.03
C LEU A 494 22.07 -10.97 -11.10
N LYS A 495 22.25 -12.11 -10.42
CA LYS A 495 23.48 -12.92 -10.53
C LYS A 495 23.72 -13.36 -11.98
N ARG A 496 22.69 -13.90 -12.64
CA ARG A 496 22.76 -14.42 -14.01
C ARG A 496 23.11 -13.36 -15.06
N HIS A 497 22.76 -12.10 -14.81
CA HIS A 497 22.91 -11.00 -15.76
C HIS A 497 23.99 -9.98 -15.34
N SER A 498 24.93 -10.37 -14.47
CA SER A 498 26.00 -9.47 -14.00
C SER A 498 27.39 -9.90 -14.45
N GLY A 499 28.24 -8.91 -14.75
CA GLY A 499 29.69 -9.12 -14.86
C GLY A 499 30.33 -9.42 -13.49
N ASN A 500 31.58 -9.91 -13.50
CA ASN A 500 32.27 -10.41 -12.31
C ASN A 500 32.61 -9.35 -11.23
N SER A 501 32.41 -8.06 -11.49
CA SER A 501 32.82 -6.95 -10.60
C SER A 501 31.74 -6.51 -9.58
N ARG A 502 30.49 -6.96 -9.73
CA ARG A 502 29.38 -6.58 -8.84
C ARG A 502 29.43 -7.33 -7.51
N LYS A 503 29.27 -6.60 -6.39
CA LYS A 503 29.08 -7.22 -5.07
C LYS A 503 27.63 -7.66 -4.84
N LEU A 504 27.44 -8.92 -4.45
CA LEU A 504 26.15 -9.53 -4.15
C LEU A 504 26.15 -10.13 -2.73
N GLU A 505 25.22 -9.71 -1.88
CA GLU A 505 25.08 -10.25 -0.52
C GLU A 505 23.61 -10.47 -0.14
N LEU A 506 23.32 -11.61 0.50
CA LEU A 506 22.04 -11.95 1.12
C LEU A 506 22.21 -12.05 2.64
N VAL A 507 21.44 -11.26 3.37
CA VAL A 507 21.27 -11.35 4.82
C VAL A 507 19.86 -11.84 5.10
N TRP A 508 19.72 -13.04 5.63
CA TRP A 508 18.41 -13.64 5.91
C TRP A 508 18.25 -13.94 7.40
N VAL A 509 17.24 -13.33 8.01
CA VAL A 509 16.89 -13.50 9.41
C VAL A 509 15.73 -14.48 9.52
N VAL A 510 15.98 -15.63 10.14
CA VAL A 510 15.01 -16.72 10.36
C VAL A 510 14.80 -16.96 11.84
N ARG A 511 13.77 -17.75 12.18
CA ARG A 511 13.54 -18.15 13.56
C ARG A 511 14.49 -19.29 13.91
N HIS A 512 14.50 -20.32 13.07
CA HIS A 512 15.30 -21.53 13.22
C HIS A 512 16.17 -21.79 11.99
N MET A 513 17.32 -22.44 12.16
CA MET A 513 18.14 -22.88 11.03
C MET A 513 17.43 -23.93 10.16
N SER A 514 16.48 -24.68 10.72
CA SER A 514 15.61 -25.59 9.95
C SER A 514 14.75 -24.86 8.92
N ASP A 515 14.47 -23.56 9.12
CA ASP A 515 13.70 -22.72 8.20
C ASP A 515 14.38 -22.58 6.83
N VAL A 516 15.69 -22.81 6.75
CA VAL A 516 16.44 -22.77 5.49
C VAL A 516 15.94 -23.82 4.49
N ALA A 517 15.36 -24.92 4.99
CA ALA A 517 14.79 -25.97 4.15
C ALA A 517 13.63 -25.50 3.25
N TRP A 518 12.93 -24.40 3.60
CA TRP A 518 11.80 -23.88 2.83
C TRP A 518 12.17 -23.52 1.39
N ILE A 519 13.40 -23.03 1.20
CA ILE A 519 13.89 -22.43 -0.04
C ILE A 519 15.13 -23.14 -0.60
N LYS A 520 15.39 -24.37 -0.15
CA LYS A 520 16.58 -25.14 -0.56
C LYS A 520 16.73 -25.24 -2.09
N PRO A 521 15.67 -25.54 -2.88
CA PRO A 521 15.79 -25.57 -4.34
C PRO A 521 16.27 -24.24 -4.95
N GLU A 522 15.84 -23.12 -4.38
CA GLU A 522 16.20 -21.79 -4.85
C GLU A 522 17.64 -21.40 -4.45
N LEU A 523 18.13 -21.85 -3.28
CA LEU A 523 19.53 -21.70 -2.90
C LEU A 523 20.45 -22.55 -3.77
N ASP A 524 20.07 -23.80 -4.06
CA ASP A 524 20.80 -24.68 -4.97
C ASP A 524 20.88 -24.07 -6.38
N ALA A 525 19.78 -23.47 -6.87
CA ALA A 525 19.74 -22.75 -8.13
C ALA A 525 20.64 -21.48 -8.12
N LEU A 526 20.71 -20.78 -6.99
CA LEU A 526 21.59 -19.62 -6.83
C LEU A 526 23.07 -20.00 -6.86
N GLU A 527 23.46 -21.12 -6.24
CA GLU A 527 24.84 -21.61 -6.23
C GLU A 527 25.29 -22.07 -7.62
N THR A 528 24.42 -22.79 -8.33
CA THR A 528 24.70 -23.37 -9.65
C THR A 528 24.63 -22.37 -10.79
N SER A 529 23.96 -21.22 -10.61
CA SER A 529 23.88 -20.19 -11.65
C SER A 529 25.25 -19.53 -11.88
N ASP A 530 25.59 -19.29 -13.15
CA ASP A 530 26.77 -18.50 -13.53
C ASP A 530 26.68 -17.05 -13.00
N GLY A 531 27.85 -16.44 -12.77
CA GLY A 531 27.97 -15.04 -12.35
C GLY A 531 28.83 -14.84 -11.10
N PRO A 532 28.84 -13.62 -10.52
CA PRO A 532 29.71 -13.29 -9.40
C PRO A 532 29.36 -14.06 -8.14
N LYS A 533 30.35 -14.20 -7.25
CA LYS A 533 30.20 -14.85 -5.96
C LYS A 533 29.18 -14.10 -5.09
N VAL A 534 28.25 -14.85 -4.49
CA VAL A 534 27.24 -14.32 -3.57
C VAL A 534 27.64 -14.66 -2.14
N VAL A 535 27.65 -13.67 -1.26
CA VAL A 535 27.82 -13.87 0.19
C VAL A 535 26.44 -14.10 0.82
N ILE A 536 26.25 -15.20 1.55
CA ILE A 536 24.98 -15.52 2.21
C ILE A 536 25.21 -15.60 3.72
N ARG A 537 24.54 -14.73 4.48
CA ARG A 537 24.58 -14.69 5.95
C ARG A 537 23.19 -15.00 6.49
N ILE A 538 23.06 -16.09 7.24
CA ILE A 538 21.81 -16.53 7.84
C ILE A 538 21.89 -16.33 9.36
N PHE A 539 20.89 -15.67 9.93
CA PHE A 539 20.78 -15.39 11.35
C PHE A 539 19.55 -16.09 11.92
N ALA A 540 19.75 -17.16 12.69
CA ALA A 540 18.68 -17.83 13.44
C ALA A 540 18.49 -17.17 14.81
N THR A 541 17.29 -16.65 15.06
CA THR A 541 17.00 -15.82 16.24
C THR A 541 16.48 -16.60 17.46
N ARG A 542 16.14 -17.88 17.29
CA ARG A 542 15.53 -18.72 18.34
C ARG A 542 16.37 -19.95 18.73
N ASP A 543 17.33 -20.37 17.92
CA ASP A 543 18.11 -21.59 18.15
C ASP A 543 19.03 -21.55 19.39
N ALA A 544 19.38 -20.37 19.90
CA ALA A 544 20.18 -20.26 21.13
C ALA A 544 19.34 -20.33 22.41
N ARG A 545 18.02 -20.13 22.34
CA ARG A 545 17.14 -20.22 23.52
C ARG A 545 16.86 -21.67 23.94
N SER A 546 17.13 -22.65 23.08
CA SER A 546 16.97 -24.08 23.38
C SER A 546 18.15 -24.70 24.13
N GLN A 547 19.24 -23.93 24.38
CA GLN A 547 20.33 -24.35 25.27
C GLN A 547 20.15 -23.73 26.66
N THR A 548 19.35 -24.35 27.52
CA THR A 548 19.47 -24.14 28.96
C THR A 548 20.81 -24.74 29.43
N PRO A 549 21.70 -23.99 30.10
CA PRO A 549 22.89 -24.56 30.69
C PRO A 549 22.45 -25.35 31.94
N SER A 550 22.45 -26.68 31.86
CA SER A 550 22.45 -27.50 33.06
C SER A 550 23.78 -27.28 33.78
N ARG A 551 23.72 -26.47 34.84
CA ARG A 551 24.77 -26.44 35.86
C ARG A 551 24.91 -27.85 36.44
N SER A 552 25.97 -28.58 36.05
CA SER A 552 26.72 -29.37 37.02
C SER A 552 28.16 -28.87 37.03
N SER A 553 28.42 -28.05 38.03
CA SER A 553 29.74 -27.63 38.45
C SER A 553 30.54 -28.82 38.94
N LYS A 554 31.68 -29.11 38.32
CA LYS A 554 32.92 -29.44 39.05
C LYS A 554 34.11 -28.87 38.28
N ALA A 555 34.77 -27.93 38.94
CA ALA A 555 36.02 -27.29 38.56
C ALA A 555 37.17 -28.30 38.56
N ILE A 556 38.14 -28.13 37.66
CA ILE A 556 39.58 -28.19 37.96
C ILE A 556 40.29 -27.12 37.11
N GLU A 557 41.17 -26.39 37.78
CA GLU A 557 41.99 -25.27 37.33
C GLU A 557 43.08 -25.65 36.32
N ALA A 558 43.67 -24.60 35.73
CA ALA A 558 44.70 -24.59 34.71
C ALA A 558 46.04 -25.24 35.12
N SER A 559 46.78 -25.73 34.11
CA SER A 559 48.23 -25.54 34.02
C SER A 559 48.71 -25.69 32.57
N GLU A 560 49.59 -24.78 32.16
CA GLU A 560 50.40 -24.81 30.93
C GLU A 560 51.42 -25.96 30.98
N SER A 561 51.74 -26.56 29.82
CA SER A 561 53.12 -26.75 29.32
C SER A 561 53.16 -27.53 28.00
N GLY A 562 54.13 -27.19 27.14
CA GLY A 562 54.24 -27.63 25.74
C GLY A 562 54.70 -29.08 25.46
N SER A 563 54.68 -29.36 24.15
CA SER A 563 55.59 -30.22 23.35
C SER A 563 55.03 -31.49 22.67
N THR A 564 55.04 -31.41 21.33
CA THR A 564 55.44 -32.36 20.26
C THR A 564 55.20 -33.88 20.30
N SER A 565 54.67 -34.32 19.14
CA SER A 565 54.97 -35.49 18.27
C SER A 565 54.37 -36.89 18.51
N GLU A 566 53.66 -37.31 17.46
CA GLU A 566 53.62 -38.61 16.74
C GLU A 566 52.83 -39.83 17.25
N ASP A 567 51.87 -40.20 16.39
CA ASP A 567 51.39 -41.53 15.93
C ASP A 567 51.01 -42.66 16.90
N ALA A 568 49.74 -43.06 16.84
CA ALA A 568 49.32 -44.45 16.61
C ALA A 568 47.82 -44.57 16.27
N ALA A 569 47.53 -45.48 15.35
CA ALA A 569 46.25 -45.77 14.73
C ALA A 569 45.20 -46.37 15.67
N GLY A 570 43.92 -46.11 15.37
CA GLY A 570 42.76 -46.76 15.95
C GLY A 570 41.50 -46.44 15.16
N SER A 571 41.07 -47.41 14.35
CA SER A 571 39.86 -47.44 13.54
C SER A 571 38.58 -47.27 14.34
N ASP A 572 37.65 -46.44 13.85
CA ASP A 572 36.24 -46.83 13.76
C ASP A 572 35.46 -45.92 12.79
N GLU A 573 34.92 -46.56 11.77
CA GLU A 573 34.03 -45.99 10.77
C GLU A 573 32.68 -45.60 11.38
N LYS A 574 32.33 -44.32 11.30
CA LYS A 574 30.96 -43.91 10.99
C LYS A 574 30.99 -42.85 9.90
N GLN A 575 30.75 -43.33 8.67
CA GLN A 575 30.49 -42.54 7.50
C GLN A 575 29.33 -41.56 7.74
N ALA A 576 29.65 -40.27 7.71
CA ALA A 576 28.75 -39.22 7.29
C ALA A 576 29.47 -38.39 6.22
N GLN A 577 29.64 -38.98 5.03
CA GLN A 577 29.89 -38.26 3.79
C GLN A 577 28.55 -37.70 3.28
N VAL A 578 28.38 -36.53 2.65
CA VAL A 578 29.21 -35.40 2.20
C VAL A 578 28.18 -34.30 1.83
N LEU A 579 28.49 -33.03 2.10
CA LEU A 579 28.43 -31.94 1.10
C LEU A 579 29.02 -30.67 1.72
N SER A 580 30.34 -30.57 1.61
CA SER A 580 31.04 -29.29 1.60
C SER A 580 30.51 -28.45 0.43
N ARG A 581 29.85 -27.34 0.70
CA ARG A 581 29.53 -26.32 -0.29
C ARG A 581 29.84 -24.97 0.31
N VAL A 582 30.50 -24.12 -0.48
CA VAL A 582 31.12 -22.86 -0.08
C VAL A 582 30.05 -21.84 0.30
N VAL A 583 29.47 -22.01 1.49
CA VAL A 583 28.89 -20.94 2.30
C VAL A 583 30.08 -20.11 2.75
N THR A 584 30.42 -19.07 1.98
CA THR A 584 31.56 -18.23 2.35
C THR A 584 31.14 -17.41 3.56
N GLU A 585 31.61 -17.84 4.73
CA GLU A 585 31.30 -17.35 6.07
C GLU A 585 29.82 -17.44 6.46
N THR A 586 29.39 -18.64 6.87
CA THR A 586 28.59 -18.73 8.10
C THR A 586 29.48 -18.17 9.21
N ALA A 587 29.46 -16.85 9.39
CA ALA A 587 30.02 -16.24 10.59
C ALA A 587 29.11 -16.67 11.75
N SER A 588 29.31 -17.89 12.25
CA SER A 588 28.90 -18.34 13.57
C SER A 588 29.80 -17.65 14.63
N GLY A 589 30.02 -16.35 14.47
CA GLY A 589 30.73 -15.51 15.41
C GLY A 589 29.71 -14.95 16.40
N GLU A 590 29.76 -15.47 17.62
CA GLU A 590 29.36 -14.84 18.88
C GLU A 590 28.34 -13.66 18.80
N ALA A 591 27.14 -13.93 18.32
CA ALA A 591 25.94 -13.19 18.73
C ALA A 591 24.71 -13.96 18.27
N SER A 592 24.24 -14.90 19.09
CA SER A 592 22.86 -15.37 19.03
C SER A 592 21.90 -14.20 19.29
N GLY A 593 21.61 -13.41 18.26
CA GLY A 593 20.87 -12.17 18.40
C GLY A 593 20.42 -11.58 17.06
N HIS A 594 19.48 -10.64 17.11
CA HIS A 594 19.03 -9.89 15.94
C HIS A 594 20.21 -9.12 15.32
N PRO A 595 20.39 -9.15 13.98
CA PRO A 595 21.51 -8.46 13.34
C PRO A 595 21.37 -6.94 13.45
N GLN A 596 22.48 -6.25 13.69
CA GLN A 596 22.54 -4.79 13.66
C GLN A 596 22.54 -4.28 12.21
N LEU A 597 21.35 -4.01 11.68
CA LEU A 597 21.16 -3.62 10.27
C LEU A 597 21.92 -2.34 9.87
N ASP A 598 22.07 -1.37 10.77
CA ASP A 598 22.85 -0.14 10.51
C ASP A 598 24.32 -0.48 10.21
N THR A 599 24.90 -1.39 10.99
CA THR A 599 26.27 -1.87 10.80
C THR A 599 26.41 -2.68 9.52
N ILE A 600 25.46 -3.56 9.21
CA ILE A 600 25.47 -4.38 7.99
C ILE A 600 25.44 -3.49 6.74
N VAL A 601 24.47 -2.57 6.66
CA VAL A 601 24.33 -1.70 5.48
C VAL A 601 25.55 -0.79 5.33
N ARG A 602 26.05 -0.22 6.43
CA ARG A 602 27.26 0.62 6.42
C ARG A 602 28.48 -0.15 5.96
N ASN A 603 28.74 -1.31 6.54
CA ASN A 603 29.86 -2.17 6.16
C ASN A 603 29.76 -2.62 4.71
N PHE A 604 28.55 -2.90 4.20
CA PHE A 604 28.36 -3.24 2.80
C PHE A 604 28.78 -2.09 1.88
N VAL A 605 28.31 -0.87 2.18
CA VAL A 605 28.58 0.35 1.41
C VAL A 605 30.04 0.76 1.48
N ASP A 606 30.66 0.73 2.67
CA ASP A 606 32.06 1.13 2.84
C ASP A 606 33.04 0.15 2.18
N ASN A 607 32.68 -1.14 2.14
CA ASN A 607 33.43 -2.17 1.41
C ASN A 607 33.09 -2.25 -0.09
N THR A 608 32.37 -1.27 -0.63
CA THR A 608 32.08 -1.17 -2.06
C THR A 608 33.09 -0.24 -2.73
N ALA A 609 33.82 -0.78 -3.73
CA ALA A 609 34.89 -0.04 -4.41
C ALA A 609 34.34 1.08 -5.33
N SER A 610 33.29 0.79 -6.10
CA SER A 610 32.68 1.74 -7.04
C SER A 610 31.21 1.39 -7.30
N GLY A 611 30.47 2.32 -7.92
CA GLY A 611 29.06 2.15 -8.24
C GLY A 611 28.13 2.41 -7.05
N ARG A 612 26.84 2.48 -7.34
CA ARG A 612 25.78 2.70 -6.34
C ARG A 612 25.47 1.43 -5.57
N THR A 613 24.66 1.54 -4.53
CA THR A 613 24.10 0.39 -3.80
C THR A 613 22.58 0.39 -3.86
N ALA A 614 22.01 -0.75 -4.24
CA ALA A 614 20.58 -1.04 -4.10
C ALA A 614 20.38 -2.07 -2.98
N VAL A 615 19.59 -1.71 -1.99
CA VAL A 615 19.20 -2.58 -0.89
C VAL A 615 17.79 -3.08 -1.15
N PHE A 616 17.64 -4.39 -1.34
CA PHE A 616 16.35 -5.05 -1.42
C PHE A 616 15.96 -5.54 -0.04
N ALA A 617 14.78 -5.16 0.47
CA ALA A 617 14.36 -5.56 1.81
C ALA A 617 12.90 -6.02 1.89
N SER A 618 12.64 -7.07 2.66
CA SER A 618 11.28 -7.49 2.99
C SER A 618 11.26 -8.29 4.30
N GLY A 619 10.29 -8.00 5.16
CA GLY A 619 10.16 -8.67 6.45
C GLY A 619 9.23 -7.93 7.42
N PRO A 620 9.30 -8.26 8.72
CA PRO A 620 8.47 -7.63 9.74
C PRO A 620 8.63 -6.11 9.78
N GLY A 621 7.59 -5.42 10.24
CA GLY A 621 7.61 -3.96 10.18
C GLY A 621 8.72 -3.28 10.98
N GLY A 622 9.23 -3.91 12.05
CA GLY A 622 10.42 -3.43 12.76
C GLY A 622 11.68 -3.44 11.88
N LEU A 623 11.91 -4.54 11.17
CA LEU A 623 13.04 -4.68 10.23
C LEU A 623 12.97 -3.60 9.14
N MET A 624 11.78 -3.34 8.60
CA MET A 624 11.61 -2.31 7.56
C MET A 624 11.88 -0.89 8.07
N SER A 625 11.40 -0.58 9.26
CA SER A 625 11.68 0.68 9.95
C SER A 625 13.18 0.89 10.18
N ASP A 626 13.87 -0.14 10.64
CA ASP A 626 15.32 -0.08 10.90
C ASP A 626 16.12 0.02 9.60
N MET A 627 15.67 -0.65 8.54
CA MET A 627 16.27 -0.58 7.21
C MET A 627 16.17 0.83 6.61
N ARG A 628 15.01 1.49 6.71
CA ARG A 628 14.84 2.88 6.27
C ARG A 628 15.81 3.81 6.99
N VAL A 629 16.02 3.61 8.29
CA VAL A 629 16.99 4.39 9.08
C VAL A 629 18.42 4.09 8.63
N ALA A 630 18.82 2.83 8.51
CA ALA A 630 20.16 2.43 8.08
C ALA A 630 20.52 3.00 6.69
N VAL A 631 19.62 2.86 5.71
CA VAL A 631 19.82 3.41 4.36
C VAL A 631 19.87 4.93 4.38
N SER A 632 19.02 5.60 5.16
CA SER A 632 19.06 7.06 5.27
C SER A 632 20.40 7.55 5.83
N LYS A 633 20.98 6.84 6.82
CA LYS A 633 22.26 7.18 7.43
C LYS A 633 23.44 7.05 6.46
N CYS A 634 23.36 6.11 5.52
CA CYS A 634 24.41 5.89 4.52
C CYS A 634 24.35 6.89 3.34
N ASN A 635 23.23 7.59 3.15
CA ASN A 635 23.12 8.57 2.08
C ASN A 635 23.82 9.90 2.40
N SER A 636 24.60 10.43 1.46
CA SER A 636 25.30 11.72 1.60
C SER A 636 25.29 12.54 0.30
N VAL A 637 24.49 13.62 0.30
CA VAL A 637 24.31 14.50 -0.86
C VAL A 637 25.63 15.11 -1.33
N SER A 638 26.48 15.57 -0.40
CA SER A 638 27.73 16.24 -0.74
C SER A 638 28.76 15.28 -1.36
N ARG A 639 28.83 14.03 -0.88
CA ARG A 639 29.71 13.00 -1.42
C ARG A 639 29.25 12.54 -2.80
N VAL A 640 27.94 12.31 -2.96
CA VAL A 640 27.35 11.96 -4.26
C VAL A 640 27.56 13.07 -5.28
N TRP A 641 27.41 14.35 -4.89
CA TRP A 641 27.69 15.48 -5.77
C TRP A 641 29.16 15.54 -6.24
N ARG A 642 30.10 15.11 -5.38
CA ARG A 642 31.53 14.98 -5.72
C ARG A 642 31.86 13.74 -6.56
N GLY A 643 30.88 12.89 -6.86
CA GLY A 643 31.06 11.68 -7.67
C GLY A 643 31.30 10.40 -6.87
N GLU A 644 31.19 10.42 -5.54
CA GLU A 644 31.26 9.20 -4.72
C GLU A 644 29.92 8.46 -4.74
N GLU A 645 29.63 7.77 -5.84
CA GLU A 645 28.31 7.17 -6.12
C GLU A 645 27.86 6.12 -5.09
N ARG A 646 28.80 5.48 -4.37
CA ARG A 646 28.49 4.49 -3.32
C ARG A 646 27.62 5.05 -2.18
N TYR A 647 27.65 6.36 -1.95
CA TYR A 647 26.80 7.03 -0.96
C TYR A 647 25.42 7.42 -1.50
N ASN A 648 25.06 6.96 -2.69
CA ASN A 648 23.69 6.98 -3.21
C ASN A 648 23.07 5.60 -3.03
N VAL A 649 22.57 5.34 -1.83
CA VAL A 649 21.98 4.05 -1.45
C VAL A 649 20.47 4.12 -1.63
N THR A 650 19.92 3.19 -2.39
CA THR A 650 18.47 3.12 -2.65
C THR A 650 17.87 1.94 -1.91
N LEU A 651 16.72 2.15 -1.23
CA LEU A 651 15.96 1.07 -0.61
C LEU A 651 14.79 0.67 -1.52
N ILE A 652 14.77 -0.58 -1.94
CA ILE A 652 13.69 -1.21 -2.70
C ILE A 652 13.05 -2.22 -1.78
N HIS A 653 11.77 -2.08 -1.49
CA HIS A 653 11.17 -2.91 -0.46
C HIS A 653 9.70 -3.20 -0.65
N ASP A 654 9.28 -4.27 0.02
CA ASP A 654 7.88 -4.63 0.10
C ASP A 654 7.15 -3.67 1.07
N GLU A 655 6.13 -2.98 0.57
CA GLU A 655 5.26 -2.08 1.36
C GLU A 655 3.98 -2.80 1.83
N ARG A 656 3.81 -4.09 1.49
CA ARG A 656 2.73 -4.93 2.02
C ARG A 656 3.07 -5.37 3.44
N MET A 657 3.08 -4.40 4.33
CA MET A 657 3.30 -4.64 5.75
C MET A 657 2.17 -5.51 6.29
N GLU A 658 2.52 -6.65 6.90
CA GLU A 658 1.59 -7.42 7.74
C GLU A 658 1.00 -6.46 8.78
N ARG A 659 -0.33 -6.35 8.81
CA ARG A 659 -1.07 -5.50 9.76
C ARG A 659 -1.40 -6.24 11.04
#